data_AF-A0A418X6J4-F1
#
_entry.id   AF-A0A418X6J4-F1
#
_cell.length_a   1.000
_cell.length_b   1.000
_cell.length_c   1.000
_cell.angle_alpha   90.00
_cell.angle_beta   90.00
_cell.angle_gamma   90.00
#
_symmetry.space_group_name_H-M   'P 1'
#
loop_
_entity.id
_entity.type
_entity.pdbx_description
1 polymer ?
#
loop_
_entity_poly.entity_id
_entity_poly.type
_entity_poly.pdbx_seq_one_letter_code
_entity_poly.pdbx_strand_id
1 'polypeptide(L)'
;MPVTFGQVFAQGDVPQANSLTGKLADGTMIPLQVDVKATHPDGSMRHGIFSAIMPQLLAGQTQKITLVKTDKTAAPASAPAELLNAGFAADVSINLAGQTYGASAAALLAAGKYTSWISGPVANEWIVSAPLMTADGIEHPHLAARFAIRSYAGLNKAKVDVIIENNWAYVAAPQNFTYDVQVNVGGQTAYTKAALTHYHHARWRKTFWWGTAPQVHVRHHTAYLIATKAVPNYDRTFSISPVALTSIRTKFSGAVTEPMRNGLAVQYMPQTGGRPDIGLLPGWAATYLLSMDRDAKIATLGTADLAGSWSTHYRDKNTDRPVSLVDYPYMTILGRSTDTFNPATKKYEAFPACGGVCTNPHNADASHQPGFAYLPYVVTGEHYYLEELQFWAMWNLFQSNPGYRGNVKGLFHATQVRGQAWILRTLAEAAYIMPDSDRFKAQFAKFLSDNLDWYNTTYASNPNPDNSLGAIIDANAIVYDGGRGIAPWQDDFFTAAAGHAAELGFEKAQTLLAWKAKFPVSRMVGPGFCWILGSIYSLHVRDTTSGPIYTSIGQAYQASNPPALTALSCASAEMAANLGLKLGEMVGYSSDNAGFPSNMQPALAYSADSGIADAAKAWTVFMGRSVKPNYYSGPQFAIVPR
;
A
#
# COMPACT_ATOMS: atom_id res chain seq x y z
N MET A 1 8.26 -30.22 3.67
CA MET A 1 8.14 -29.13 2.69
C MET A 1 8.36 -27.79 3.37
N PRO A 2 9.24 -26.92 2.83
CA PRO A 2 9.52 -25.62 3.44
C PRO A 2 8.37 -24.63 3.25
N VAL A 3 8.09 -23.84 4.28
CA VAL A 3 7.12 -22.75 4.25
C VAL A 3 7.73 -21.53 4.94
N THR A 4 7.53 -20.35 4.36
CA THR A 4 7.83 -19.06 5.01
C THR A 4 6.66 -18.10 4.81
N PHE A 5 6.26 -17.38 5.85
CA PHE A 5 5.17 -16.40 5.81
C PHE A 5 5.41 -15.24 6.78
N GLY A 6 4.78 -14.10 6.52
CA GLY A 6 4.70 -12.97 7.46
C GLY A 6 3.43 -13.06 8.30
N GLN A 7 3.48 -12.57 9.53
CA GLN A 7 2.32 -12.51 10.42
C GLN A 7 2.42 -11.29 11.34
N VAL A 8 1.29 -10.61 11.52
CA VAL A 8 1.09 -9.56 12.53
C VAL A 8 0.42 -10.12 13.78
N PHE A 9 0.69 -9.51 14.93
CA PHE A 9 0.07 -9.88 16.21
C PHE A 9 -0.50 -8.65 16.91
N ALA A 10 -1.56 -8.86 17.69
CA ALA A 10 -2.07 -7.81 18.57
C ALA A 10 -1.04 -7.51 19.68
N GLN A 11 -1.08 -6.28 20.19
CA GLN A 11 -0.22 -5.87 21.29
C GLN A 11 -0.40 -6.79 22.49
N GLY A 12 0.71 -7.26 23.08
CA GLY A 12 0.74 -8.16 24.22
C GLY A 12 0.62 -9.65 23.90
N ASP A 13 0.19 -10.05 22.69
CA ASP A 13 -0.05 -11.47 22.38
C ASP A 13 1.24 -12.31 22.38
N VAL A 14 2.34 -11.71 21.91
CA VAL A 14 3.68 -12.33 21.91
C VAL A 14 4.67 -11.39 22.62
N PRO A 15 4.76 -11.47 23.97
CA PRO A 15 5.66 -10.63 24.76
C PRO A 15 7.13 -10.80 24.37
N GLN A 16 7.96 -9.79 24.66
CA GLN A 16 9.39 -9.78 24.30
C GLN A 16 10.16 -11.01 24.80
N ALA A 17 9.78 -11.60 25.94
CA ALA A 17 10.43 -12.78 26.50
C ALA A 17 10.11 -14.09 25.74
N ASN A 18 9.03 -14.12 24.96
CA ASN A 18 8.58 -15.31 24.27
C ASN A 18 9.04 -15.37 22.81
N SER A 19 9.12 -16.59 22.30
CA SER A 19 9.10 -16.92 20.87
C SER A 19 7.81 -17.68 20.55
N LEU A 20 7.69 -18.19 19.33
CA LEU A 20 6.59 -19.03 18.88
C LEU A 20 7.10 -20.37 18.37
N THR A 21 6.28 -21.40 18.55
CA THR A 21 6.41 -22.72 17.96
C THR A 21 5.09 -23.08 17.26
N GLY A 22 5.14 -24.00 16.29
CA GLY A 22 3.94 -24.47 15.62
C GLY A 22 3.36 -25.71 16.28
N LYS A 23 2.04 -25.79 16.39
CA LYS A 23 1.32 -27.00 16.82
C LYS A 23 0.36 -27.44 15.72
N LEU A 24 0.55 -28.66 15.23
CA LEU A 24 -0.31 -29.30 14.25
C LEU A 24 -1.64 -29.74 14.88
N ALA A 25 -2.60 -30.10 14.03
CA ALA A 25 -3.95 -30.50 14.45
C ALA A 25 -3.98 -31.78 15.31
N ASP A 26 -3.02 -32.68 15.11
CA ASP A 26 -2.82 -33.92 15.90
C ASP A 26 -2.08 -33.68 17.23
N GLY A 27 -1.68 -32.44 17.51
CA GLY A 27 -0.93 -32.06 18.70
C GLY A 27 0.58 -32.07 18.53
N THR A 28 1.10 -32.52 17.38
CA THR A 28 2.54 -32.53 17.09
C THR A 28 3.11 -31.11 17.10
N MET A 29 4.19 -30.92 17.85
CA MET A 29 4.93 -29.66 17.87
C MET A 29 5.95 -29.64 16.73
N ILE A 30 6.00 -28.54 15.99
CA ILE A 30 6.97 -28.31 14.91
C ILE A 30 7.83 -27.09 15.25
N PRO A 31 9.18 -27.19 15.12
CA PRO A 31 10.04 -26.03 15.25
C PRO A 31 9.62 -24.90 14.30
N LEU A 32 9.57 -23.69 14.82
CA LEU A 32 9.26 -22.49 14.06
C LEU A 32 10.40 -21.50 14.27
N GLN A 33 11.09 -21.16 13.18
CA GLN A 33 12.01 -20.04 13.18
C GLN A 33 11.22 -18.74 13.16
N VAL A 34 11.64 -17.77 13.98
CA VAL A 34 10.98 -16.48 14.17
C VAL A 34 11.97 -15.35 13.95
N ASP A 35 11.78 -14.58 12.89
CA ASP A 35 12.54 -13.37 12.58
C ASP A 35 11.65 -12.15 12.90
N VAL A 36 11.82 -11.58 14.10
CA VAL A 36 11.09 -10.38 14.53
C VAL A 36 11.52 -9.19 13.68
N LYS A 37 10.54 -8.50 13.07
CA LYS A 37 10.80 -7.30 12.26
C LYS A 37 10.39 -6.03 12.98
N ALA A 38 9.19 -6.01 13.56
CA ALA A 38 8.65 -4.83 14.19
C ALA A 38 8.00 -5.17 15.53
N THR A 39 8.11 -4.28 16.50
CA THR A 39 7.57 -4.43 17.86
C THR A 39 6.58 -3.32 18.21
N HIS A 40 5.60 -3.65 19.03
CA HIS A 40 4.69 -2.69 19.67
C HIS A 40 5.43 -1.88 20.75
N PRO A 41 4.87 -0.75 21.23
CA PRO A 41 5.50 0.05 22.28
C PRO A 41 5.81 -0.70 23.59
N ASP A 42 5.06 -1.76 23.90
CA ASP A 42 5.31 -2.64 25.06
C ASP A 42 6.40 -3.70 24.82
N GLY A 43 7.07 -3.66 23.67
CA GLY A 43 8.09 -4.63 23.25
C GLY A 43 7.54 -5.96 22.75
N SER A 44 6.22 -6.17 22.76
CA SER A 44 5.61 -7.36 22.15
C SER A 44 5.78 -7.34 20.63
N MET A 45 5.83 -8.52 20.00
CA MET A 45 6.01 -8.64 18.56
C MET A 45 4.79 -8.04 17.83
N ARG A 46 5.03 -7.10 16.90
CA ARG A 46 4.00 -6.55 16.02
C ARG A 46 3.98 -7.25 14.67
N HIS A 47 5.15 -7.49 14.08
CA HIS A 47 5.32 -8.22 12.82
C HIS A 47 6.57 -9.09 12.87
N GLY A 48 6.44 -10.33 12.38
CA GLY A 48 7.54 -11.27 12.24
C GLY A 48 7.43 -12.09 10.97
N ILE A 49 8.56 -12.68 10.57
CA ILE A 49 8.65 -13.65 9.49
C ILE A 49 8.91 -15.02 10.11
N PHE A 50 8.18 -16.02 9.64
CA PHE A 50 8.12 -17.35 10.22
C PHE A 50 8.49 -18.38 9.19
N SER A 51 9.43 -19.27 9.53
CA SER A 51 9.87 -20.36 8.65
C SER A 51 9.77 -21.71 9.36
N ALA A 52 9.22 -22.70 8.67
CA ALA A 52 9.06 -24.06 9.17
C ALA A 52 9.25 -25.10 8.07
N ILE A 53 9.62 -26.32 8.47
CA ILE A 53 9.56 -27.51 7.61
C ILE A 53 8.29 -28.28 8.00
N MET A 54 7.29 -28.23 7.14
CA MET A 54 6.02 -28.92 7.32
C MET A 54 6.10 -30.38 6.83
N PRO A 55 5.27 -31.29 7.37
CA PRO A 55 5.02 -32.58 6.73
C PRO A 55 4.55 -32.42 5.28
N GLN A 56 4.78 -33.42 4.43
CA GLN A 56 4.25 -33.39 3.07
C GLN A 56 2.72 -33.45 3.11
N LEU A 57 2.06 -32.69 2.24
CA LEU A 57 0.61 -32.65 2.10
C LEU A 57 0.20 -33.25 0.75
N LEU A 58 -0.90 -34.01 0.76
CA LEU A 58 -1.56 -34.43 -0.48
C LEU A 58 -2.23 -33.22 -1.16
N ALA A 59 -2.47 -33.34 -2.47
CA ALA A 59 -3.20 -32.31 -3.21
C ALA A 59 -4.58 -32.05 -2.56
N GLY A 60 -4.89 -30.79 -2.28
CA GLY A 60 -6.13 -30.38 -1.61
C GLY A 60 -6.17 -30.59 -0.09
N GLN A 61 -5.18 -31.27 0.51
CA GLN A 61 -5.11 -31.44 1.95
C GLN A 61 -4.82 -30.12 2.65
N THR A 62 -5.56 -29.84 3.72
CA THR A 62 -5.34 -28.69 4.60
C THR A 62 -4.74 -29.14 5.92
N GLN A 63 -3.66 -28.49 6.36
CA GLN A 63 -3.06 -28.69 7.68
C GLN A 63 -3.15 -27.38 8.46
N LYS A 64 -3.82 -27.41 9.63
CA LYS A 64 -3.83 -26.28 10.56
C LYS A 64 -2.51 -26.24 11.33
N ILE A 65 -1.94 -25.05 11.44
CA ILE A 65 -0.84 -24.72 12.35
C ILE A 65 -1.38 -23.72 13.36
N THR A 66 -1.31 -24.06 14.64
CA THR A 66 -1.59 -23.12 15.74
C THR A 66 -0.26 -22.57 16.23
N LEU A 67 -0.11 -21.26 16.30
CA LEU A 67 1.08 -20.62 16.86
C LEU A 67 0.95 -20.60 18.39
N VAL A 68 1.94 -21.14 19.09
CA VAL A 68 1.94 -21.25 20.55
C VAL A 68 3.21 -20.60 21.10
N LYS A 69 3.08 -19.85 22.20
CA LYS A 69 4.22 -19.25 22.89
C LYS A 69 5.17 -20.33 23.41
N THR A 70 6.46 -20.07 23.28
CA THR A 70 7.55 -20.89 23.84
C THR A 70 8.66 -19.97 24.32
N ASP A 71 9.62 -20.50 25.07
CA ASP A 71 10.84 -19.77 25.40
C ASP A 71 11.69 -19.53 24.14
N LYS A 72 12.43 -18.42 24.14
CA LYS A 72 13.38 -18.11 23.06
C LYS A 72 14.54 -19.10 23.09
N THR A 73 14.74 -19.81 21.99
CA THR A 73 15.91 -20.64 21.76
C THR A 73 16.72 -20.05 20.61
N ALA A 74 18.03 -19.88 20.82
CA ALA A 74 18.96 -19.48 19.78
C ALA A 74 19.51 -20.74 19.11
N ALA A 75 19.40 -20.81 17.79
CA ALA A 75 20.03 -21.84 16.98
C ALA A 75 20.77 -21.17 15.82
N PRO A 76 21.94 -21.70 15.41
CA PRO A 76 22.79 -21.04 14.44
C PRO A 76 22.14 -20.98 13.06
N ALA A 77 22.45 -19.90 12.33
CA ALA A 77 22.12 -19.72 10.92
C ALA A 77 23.14 -20.44 10.02
N SER A 78 22.72 -20.91 8.85
CA SER A 78 23.64 -21.38 7.81
C SER A 78 24.35 -20.20 7.16
N ALA A 79 25.59 -20.41 6.70
CA ALA A 79 26.33 -19.44 5.91
C ALA A 79 26.06 -19.62 4.40
N PRO A 80 26.23 -18.59 3.56
CA PRO A 80 26.08 -18.72 2.10
C PRO A 80 26.95 -19.83 1.49
N ALA A 81 28.13 -20.09 2.06
CA ALA A 81 29.03 -21.14 1.61
C ALA A 81 28.37 -22.53 1.56
N GLU A 82 27.45 -22.84 2.49
CA GLU A 82 26.72 -24.11 2.49
C GLU A 82 25.83 -24.24 1.24
N LEU A 83 25.10 -23.18 0.89
CA LEU A 83 24.27 -23.12 -0.30
C LEU A 83 25.11 -23.23 -1.59
N LEU A 84 26.24 -22.51 -1.65
CA LEU A 84 27.15 -22.53 -2.80
C LEU A 84 27.78 -23.91 -2.98
N ASN A 85 28.24 -24.55 -1.91
CA ASN A 85 28.80 -25.90 -1.94
C ASN A 85 27.77 -26.96 -2.36
N ALA A 86 26.48 -26.71 -2.11
CA ALA A 86 25.39 -27.56 -2.57
C ALA A 86 25.09 -27.39 -4.08
N GLY A 87 25.78 -26.49 -4.78
CA GLY A 87 25.66 -26.30 -6.23
C GLY A 87 24.64 -25.23 -6.64
N PHE A 88 24.27 -24.33 -5.74
CA PHE A 88 23.40 -23.21 -6.09
C PHE A 88 24.05 -22.30 -7.12
N ALA A 89 23.31 -22.02 -8.18
CA ALA A 89 23.64 -21.00 -9.17
C ALA A 89 22.37 -20.30 -9.62
N ALA A 90 22.42 -18.98 -9.74
CA ALA A 90 21.42 -18.18 -10.41
C ALA A 90 22.10 -16.97 -11.04
N ASP A 91 21.73 -16.64 -12.28
CA ASP A 91 22.28 -15.54 -13.03
C ASP A 91 21.22 -14.90 -13.92
N VAL A 92 21.47 -13.65 -14.27
CA VAL A 92 20.70 -12.89 -15.24
C VAL A 92 21.65 -12.34 -16.29
N SER A 93 21.25 -12.45 -17.54
CA SER A 93 21.93 -11.84 -18.69
C SER A 93 20.94 -11.01 -19.49
N ILE A 94 21.43 -9.89 -19.98
CA ILE A 94 20.67 -8.94 -20.79
C ILE A 94 21.49 -8.63 -22.04
N ASN A 95 20.91 -8.84 -23.22
CA ASN A 95 21.47 -8.38 -24.48
C ASN A 95 20.88 -7.02 -24.84
N LEU A 96 21.72 -5.99 -24.79
CA LEU A 96 21.38 -4.62 -25.14
C LEU A 96 22.18 -4.23 -26.39
N ALA A 97 21.48 -4.12 -27.53
CA ALA A 97 22.08 -3.75 -28.82
C ALA A 97 23.31 -4.60 -29.21
N GLY A 98 23.24 -5.92 -28.98
CA GLY A 98 24.32 -6.86 -29.29
C GLY A 98 25.36 -7.03 -28.18
N GLN A 99 25.40 -6.13 -27.18
CA GLN A 99 26.28 -6.27 -26.03
C GLN A 99 25.57 -7.01 -24.90
N THR A 100 26.19 -8.08 -24.39
CA THR A 100 25.69 -8.81 -23.23
C THR A 100 26.23 -8.20 -21.94
N TYR A 101 25.31 -7.94 -21.00
CA TYR A 101 25.59 -7.60 -19.62
C TYR A 101 24.98 -8.66 -18.70
N GLY A 102 25.58 -8.93 -17.55
CA GLY A 102 25.03 -9.91 -16.61
C GLY A 102 25.47 -9.72 -15.17
N ALA A 103 24.85 -10.51 -14.29
CA ALA A 103 25.20 -10.63 -12.88
C ALA A 103 24.89 -12.05 -12.37
N SER A 104 25.72 -12.55 -11.45
CA SER A 104 25.57 -13.88 -10.85
C SER A 104 25.34 -13.78 -9.34
N ALA A 105 24.20 -14.28 -8.86
CA ALA A 105 23.88 -14.34 -7.44
C ALA A 105 24.92 -15.18 -6.68
N ALA A 106 25.38 -16.28 -7.26
CA ALA A 106 26.37 -17.16 -6.65
C ALA A 106 27.73 -16.46 -6.47
N ALA A 107 28.19 -15.73 -7.50
CA ALA A 107 29.42 -14.94 -7.41
C ALA A 107 29.32 -13.82 -6.36
N LEU A 108 28.18 -13.13 -6.29
CA LEU A 108 27.94 -12.08 -5.30
C LEU A 108 27.91 -12.62 -3.87
N LEU A 109 27.28 -13.77 -3.64
CA LEU A 109 27.31 -14.46 -2.35
C LEU A 109 28.73 -14.89 -1.97
N ALA A 110 29.50 -15.43 -2.91
CA ALA A 110 30.89 -15.84 -2.70
C ALA A 110 31.81 -14.66 -2.35
N ALA A 111 31.53 -13.47 -2.90
CA ALA A 111 32.26 -12.24 -2.60
C ALA A 111 31.99 -11.69 -1.17
N GLY A 112 31.01 -12.24 -0.45
CA GLY A 112 30.76 -11.92 0.96
C GLY A 112 30.06 -10.58 1.23
N LYS A 113 29.60 -9.86 0.21
CA LYS A 113 28.87 -8.59 0.35
C LYS A 113 27.36 -8.81 0.20
N TYR A 114 26.69 -9.14 1.30
CA TYR A 114 25.25 -9.38 1.34
C TYR A 114 24.60 -8.81 2.60
N THR A 115 23.29 -8.57 2.55
CA THR A 115 22.45 -8.27 3.72
C THR A 115 21.63 -9.50 4.09
N SER A 116 21.69 -9.94 5.34
CA SER A 116 20.83 -11.01 5.84
C SER A 116 19.44 -10.46 6.18
N TRP A 117 18.43 -10.95 5.49
CA TRP A 117 17.03 -10.59 5.73
C TRP A 117 16.31 -11.61 6.63
N ILE A 118 16.56 -12.90 6.45
CA ILE A 118 16.08 -13.99 7.31
C ILE A 118 17.32 -14.74 7.77
N SER A 119 17.42 -15.07 9.05
CA SER A 119 18.62 -15.69 9.61
C SER A 119 18.27 -16.68 10.71
N GLY A 120 18.45 -17.97 10.46
CA GLY A 120 18.22 -19.00 11.46
C GLY A 120 18.37 -20.43 10.96
N PRO A 121 17.97 -21.41 11.79
CA PRO A 121 18.25 -22.84 11.55
C PRO A 121 17.39 -23.47 10.45
N VAL A 122 16.28 -22.86 10.06
CA VAL A 122 15.36 -23.40 9.05
C VAL A 122 15.57 -22.71 7.71
N ALA A 123 15.59 -21.39 7.70
CA ALA A 123 15.70 -20.57 6.50
C ALA A 123 16.71 -19.44 6.70
N ASN A 124 17.42 -19.14 5.62
CA ASN A 124 18.36 -18.02 5.54
C ASN A 124 18.10 -17.27 4.23
N GLU A 125 17.92 -15.97 4.30
CA GLU A 125 17.68 -15.12 3.14
C GLU A 125 18.75 -14.04 3.04
N TRP A 126 19.48 -14.04 1.93
CA TRP A 126 20.52 -13.07 1.65
C TRP A 126 20.13 -12.21 0.46
N ILE A 127 20.32 -10.90 0.61
CA ILE A 127 20.10 -9.91 -0.43
C ILE A 127 21.46 -9.45 -0.94
N VAL A 128 21.65 -9.58 -2.24
CA VAL A 128 22.85 -9.12 -2.97
C VAL A 128 22.44 -8.22 -4.12
N SER A 129 23.31 -7.27 -4.47
CA SER A 129 23.12 -6.33 -5.58
C SER A 129 24.44 -6.08 -6.30
N ALA A 130 24.35 -5.81 -7.61
CA ALA A 130 25.48 -5.33 -8.40
C ALA A 130 24.98 -4.62 -9.67
N PRO A 131 25.75 -3.66 -10.21
CA PRO A 131 25.59 -3.23 -11.59
C PRO A 131 25.66 -4.43 -12.54
N LEU A 132 24.92 -4.40 -13.63
CA LEU A 132 25.11 -5.37 -14.71
C LEU A 132 26.42 -5.09 -15.41
N MET A 133 27.22 -6.11 -15.68
CA MET A 133 28.57 -5.95 -16.24
C MET A 133 28.77 -6.76 -17.53
N THR A 134 29.60 -6.26 -18.44
CA THR A 134 30.11 -7.07 -19.56
C THR A 134 31.07 -8.16 -19.07
N ALA A 135 31.46 -9.09 -19.94
CA ALA A 135 32.46 -10.10 -19.62
C ALA A 135 33.82 -9.51 -19.21
N ASP A 136 34.17 -8.31 -19.71
CA ASP A 136 35.39 -7.58 -19.37
C ASP A 136 35.26 -6.75 -18.07
N GLY A 137 34.14 -6.87 -17.35
CA GLY A 137 33.90 -6.17 -16.08
C GLY A 137 33.45 -4.71 -16.22
N ILE A 138 32.98 -4.30 -17.41
CA ILE A 138 32.50 -2.93 -17.62
C ILE A 138 31.05 -2.82 -17.11
N GLU A 139 30.82 -1.97 -16.11
CA GLU A 139 29.50 -1.71 -15.54
C GLU A 139 28.58 -0.97 -16.53
N HIS A 140 27.33 -1.41 -16.62
CA HIS A 140 26.27 -0.63 -17.25
C HIS A 140 25.93 0.58 -16.35
N PRO A 141 25.89 1.81 -16.89
CA PRO A 141 25.73 3.02 -16.07
C PRO A 141 24.41 3.08 -15.30
N HIS A 142 23.33 2.47 -15.82
CA HIS A 142 21.99 2.58 -15.27
C HIS A 142 21.37 1.27 -14.75
N LEU A 143 21.82 0.11 -15.23
CA LEU A 143 21.11 -1.15 -15.01
C LEU A 143 21.83 -1.94 -13.93
N ALA A 144 21.08 -2.35 -12.92
CA ALA A 144 21.58 -3.16 -11.81
C ALA A 144 20.69 -4.38 -11.60
N ALA A 145 21.31 -5.48 -11.19
CA ALA A 145 20.61 -6.67 -10.70
C ALA A 145 20.61 -6.69 -9.17
N ARG A 146 19.51 -7.20 -8.61
CA ARG A 146 19.40 -7.58 -7.21
C ARG A 146 18.83 -8.98 -7.12
N PHE A 147 19.29 -9.72 -6.14
CA PHE A 147 18.79 -11.04 -5.84
C PHE A 147 18.42 -11.14 -4.36
N ALA A 148 17.24 -11.70 -4.07
CA ALA A 148 16.92 -12.20 -2.74
C ALA A 148 16.90 -13.73 -2.79
N ILE A 149 17.82 -14.37 -2.06
CA ILE A 149 18.04 -15.81 -2.10
C ILE A 149 17.65 -16.39 -0.76
N ARG A 150 16.45 -16.98 -0.66
CA ARG A 150 15.96 -17.67 0.53
C ARG A 150 16.25 -19.16 0.45
N SER A 151 17.33 -19.58 1.09
CA SER A 151 17.73 -20.98 1.25
C SER A 151 17.01 -21.63 2.42
N TYR A 152 16.65 -22.91 2.26
CA TYR A 152 16.16 -23.75 3.35
C TYR A 152 17.21 -24.80 3.71
N ALA A 153 17.72 -24.72 4.94
CA ALA A 153 18.84 -25.53 5.42
C ALA A 153 18.57 -27.03 5.27
N GLY A 154 19.55 -27.78 4.79
CA GLY A 154 19.47 -29.24 4.60
C GLY A 154 18.50 -29.73 3.51
N LEU A 155 17.84 -28.85 2.75
CA LEU A 155 16.85 -29.26 1.74
C LEU A 155 17.31 -29.12 0.29
N ASN A 156 18.48 -28.52 0.03
CA ASN A 156 18.96 -28.18 -1.32
C ASN A 156 17.87 -27.45 -2.14
N LYS A 157 17.21 -26.49 -1.49
CA LYS A 157 16.12 -25.68 -2.07
C LYS A 157 16.31 -24.23 -1.71
N ALA A 158 16.21 -23.37 -2.71
CA ALA A 158 16.19 -21.93 -2.50
C ALA A 158 15.14 -21.25 -3.37
N LYS A 159 14.37 -20.33 -2.78
CA LYS A 159 13.58 -19.36 -3.55
C LYS A 159 14.52 -18.24 -3.99
N VAL A 160 14.46 -17.86 -5.26
CA VAL A 160 15.31 -16.82 -5.85
C VAL A 160 14.42 -15.75 -6.47
N ASP A 161 14.44 -14.55 -5.89
CA ASP A 161 13.87 -13.37 -6.51
C ASP A 161 14.96 -12.70 -7.35
N VAL A 162 14.70 -12.51 -8.64
CA VAL A 162 15.56 -11.76 -9.56
C VAL A 162 14.88 -10.43 -9.85
N ILE A 163 15.59 -9.34 -9.57
CA ILE A 163 15.10 -7.98 -9.74
C ILE A 163 16.08 -7.22 -10.62
N ILE A 164 15.59 -6.60 -11.68
CA ILE A 164 16.38 -5.67 -12.49
C ILE A 164 15.86 -4.26 -12.29
N GLU A 165 16.78 -3.33 -12.11
CA GLU A 165 16.48 -1.94 -11.81
C GLU A 165 17.11 -1.00 -12.83
N ASN A 166 16.33 0.01 -13.22
CA ASN A 166 16.75 1.16 -14.02
C ASN A 166 16.33 2.43 -13.26
N ASN A 167 16.93 2.65 -12.08
CA ASN A 167 16.30 3.51 -11.07
C ASN A 167 17.25 4.40 -10.26
N TRP A 168 18.49 4.60 -10.70
CA TRP A 168 19.39 5.53 -10.04
C TRP A 168 18.86 6.95 -10.10
N ALA A 169 18.70 7.58 -8.94
CA ALA A 169 18.09 8.88 -8.81
C ALA A 169 18.94 10.03 -9.38
N TYR A 170 20.27 9.95 -9.23
CA TYR A 170 21.20 11.05 -9.55
C TYR A 170 22.28 10.68 -10.57
N VAL A 171 22.17 9.52 -11.24
CA VAL A 171 23.05 9.20 -12.38
C VAL A 171 22.55 9.99 -13.59
N ALA A 172 23.46 10.71 -14.25
CA ALA A 172 23.14 11.55 -15.40
C ALA A 172 22.52 10.75 -16.56
N ALA A 173 21.72 11.42 -17.37
CA ALA A 173 21.11 10.85 -18.58
C ALA A 173 20.22 9.59 -18.36
N PRO A 174 19.33 9.55 -17.34
CA PRO A 174 18.37 8.46 -17.20
C PRO A 174 17.51 8.34 -18.47
N GLN A 175 17.21 7.10 -18.87
CA GLN A 175 16.41 6.79 -20.07
C GLN A 175 15.90 5.35 -20.01
N ASN A 176 14.97 5.02 -20.90
CA ASN A 176 14.46 3.68 -21.11
C ASN A 176 15.50 2.83 -21.85
N PHE A 177 15.53 1.52 -21.57
CA PHE A 177 16.35 0.55 -22.29
C PHE A 177 15.47 -0.58 -22.83
N THR A 178 15.66 -0.98 -24.08
CA THR A 178 15.00 -2.15 -24.66
C THR A 178 16.02 -3.24 -24.88
N TYR A 179 15.77 -4.42 -24.31
CA TYR A 179 16.73 -5.51 -24.33
C TYR A 179 16.07 -6.89 -24.32
N ASP A 180 16.86 -7.90 -24.66
CA ASP A 180 16.47 -9.30 -24.44
C ASP A 180 17.03 -9.75 -23.09
N VAL A 181 16.21 -10.37 -22.24
CA VAL A 181 16.63 -10.89 -20.94
C VAL A 181 16.51 -12.40 -20.89
N GLN A 182 17.51 -13.03 -20.26
CA GLN A 182 17.49 -14.44 -19.88
C GLN A 182 17.90 -14.57 -18.42
N VAL A 183 17.12 -15.34 -17.65
CA VAL A 183 17.43 -15.72 -16.27
C VAL A 183 17.68 -17.23 -16.24
N ASN A 184 18.79 -17.62 -15.64
CA ASN A 184 19.11 -19.02 -15.40
C ASN A 184 19.10 -19.32 -13.89
N VAL A 185 18.60 -20.50 -13.51
CA VAL A 185 18.62 -21.00 -12.14
C VAL A 185 18.99 -22.48 -12.17
N GLY A 186 20.02 -22.87 -11.40
CA GLY A 186 20.56 -24.23 -11.41
C GLY A 186 21.09 -24.67 -12.78
N GLY A 187 21.62 -23.74 -13.58
CA GLY A 187 22.11 -24.00 -14.93
C GLY A 187 21.02 -24.20 -15.98
N GLN A 188 19.74 -23.98 -15.64
CA GLN A 188 18.60 -24.09 -16.57
C GLN A 188 17.99 -22.71 -16.83
N THR A 189 17.58 -22.48 -18.08
CA THR A 189 16.83 -21.27 -18.46
C THR A 189 15.47 -21.27 -17.77
N ALA A 190 15.27 -20.34 -16.83
CA ALA A 190 14.05 -20.21 -16.04
C ALA A 190 13.09 -19.15 -16.61
N TYR A 191 13.62 -18.14 -17.30
CA TYR A 191 12.82 -17.09 -17.94
C TYR A 191 13.57 -16.47 -19.11
N THR A 192 12.83 -16.14 -20.16
CA THR A 192 13.33 -15.35 -21.29
C THR A 192 12.27 -14.35 -21.73
N LYS A 193 12.70 -13.15 -22.09
CA LYS A 193 11.83 -12.15 -22.73
C LYS A 193 12.62 -11.34 -23.74
N ALA A 194 12.18 -11.40 -24.99
CA ALA A 194 12.71 -10.57 -26.05
C ALA A 194 12.09 -9.16 -26.02
N ALA A 195 12.88 -8.17 -26.42
CA ALA A 195 12.49 -6.77 -26.59
C ALA A 195 11.70 -6.19 -25.41
N LEU A 196 12.15 -6.47 -24.18
CA LEU A 196 11.58 -5.86 -22.98
C LEU A 196 12.03 -4.39 -22.90
N THR A 197 11.10 -3.46 -23.07
CA THR A 197 11.34 -2.04 -22.75
C THR A 197 11.24 -1.84 -21.24
N HIS A 198 12.38 -1.60 -20.59
CA HIS A 198 12.49 -1.25 -19.18
C HIS A 198 12.51 0.27 -19.02
N TYR A 199 11.45 0.82 -18.45
CA TYR A 199 11.29 2.25 -18.24
C TYR A 199 12.32 2.82 -17.25
N HIS A 200 12.64 4.10 -17.39
CA HIS A 200 13.46 4.84 -16.43
C HIS A 200 12.74 4.99 -15.07
N HIS A 201 13.49 5.01 -13.97
CA HIS A 201 12.99 5.04 -12.59
C HIS A 201 11.99 3.92 -12.29
N ALA A 202 12.20 2.74 -12.86
CA ALA A 202 11.35 1.56 -12.72
C ALA A 202 12.17 0.31 -12.37
N ARG A 203 11.48 -0.72 -11.88
CA ARG A 203 12.06 -2.04 -11.56
C ARG A 203 11.09 -3.15 -11.94
N TRP A 204 11.59 -4.34 -12.17
CA TRP A 204 10.74 -5.53 -12.28
C TRP A 204 11.33 -6.68 -11.49
N ARG A 205 10.46 -7.62 -11.10
CA ARG A 205 10.81 -8.83 -10.37
C ARG A 205 10.25 -10.06 -11.07
N LYS A 206 11.01 -11.16 -11.04
CA LYS A 206 10.51 -12.53 -11.24
C LYS A 206 11.03 -13.44 -10.13
N THR A 207 10.21 -14.41 -9.76
CA THR A 207 10.49 -15.35 -8.67
C THR A 207 10.67 -16.76 -9.22
N PHE A 208 11.73 -17.43 -8.80
CA PHE A 208 12.10 -18.78 -9.23
C PHE A 208 12.48 -19.67 -8.04
N TRP A 209 12.72 -20.95 -8.32
CA TRP A 209 13.22 -21.90 -7.34
C TRP A 209 14.42 -22.66 -7.89
N TRP A 210 15.49 -22.71 -7.10
CA TRP A 210 16.52 -23.73 -7.22
C TRP A 210 16.05 -24.97 -6.45
N GLY A 211 15.96 -26.10 -7.15
CA GLY A 211 15.23 -27.28 -6.68
C GLY A 211 13.70 -27.17 -6.83
N THR A 212 12.96 -28.18 -6.38
CA THR A 212 11.49 -28.21 -6.56
C THR A 212 10.76 -27.22 -5.64
N ALA A 213 10.05 -26.27 -6.25
CA ALA A 213 9.17 -25.33 -5.57
C ALA A 213 8.07 -26.04 -4.75
N PRO A 214 7.86 -25.68 -3.47
CA PRO A 214 6.76 -26.23 -2.68
C PRO A 214 5.42 -25.74 -3.23
N GLN A 215 4.52 -26.70 -3.53
CA GLN A 215 3.16 -26.42 -4.01
C GLN A 215 2.20 -26.23 -2.84
N VAL A 216 2.42 -25.17 -2.06
CA VAL A 216 1.67 -24.88 -0.83
C VAL A 216 1.04 -23.49 -0.88
N HIS A 217 -0.14 -23.35 -0.29
CA HIS A 217 -0.83 -22.07 -0.13
C HIS A 217 -1.10 -21.80 1.35
N VAL A 218 -0.38 -20.84 1.91
CA VAL A 218 -0.60 -20.39 3.29
C VAL A 218 -1.86 -19.53 3.35
N ARG A 219 -2.81 -19.97 4.17
CA ARG A 219 -4.01 -19.22 4.57
C ARG A 219 -3.83 -18.68 5.98
N HIS A 220 -3.93 -17.37 6.12
CA HIS A 220 -3.91 -16.70 7.41
C HIS A 220 -5.29 -16.77 8.06
N HIS A 221 -5.34 -16.67 9.38
CA HIS A 221 -6.62 -16.57 10.08
C HIS A 221 -7.17 -15.14 9.92
N THR A 222 -8.02 -14.90 8.91
CA THR A 222 -8.55 -13.57 8.55
C THR A 222 -9.12 -12.80 9.73
N ALA A 223 -9.91 -13.46 10.58
CA ALA A 223 -10.50 -12.83 11.76
C ALA A 223 -9.43 -12.31 12.73
N TYR A 224 -8.30 -13.02 12.85
CA TYR A 224 -7.20 -12.62 13.73
C TYR A 224 -6.40 -11.48 13.09
N LEU A 225 -6.10 -11.55 11.78
CA LEU A 225 -5.47 -10.44 11.06
C LEU A 225 -6.24 -9.13 11.26
N ILE A 226 -7.58 -9.17 11.10
CA ILE A 226 -8.44 -8.02 11.36
C ILE A 226 -8.42 -7.61 12.84
N ALA A 227 -8.47 -8.55 13.78
CA ALA A 227 -8.43 -8.26 15.21
C ALA A 227 -7.14 -7.56 15.67
N THR A 228 -6.01 -7.76 14.97
CA THR A 228 -4.76 -7.03 15.26
C THR A 228 -4.82 -5.54 14.96
N LYS A 229 -5.87 -5.06 14.26
CA LYS A 229 -6.01 -3.71 13.70
C LYS A 229 -4.99 -3.33 12.63
N ALA A 230 -4.08 -4.24 12.24
CA ALA A 230 -3.12 -4.00 11.16
C ALA A 230 -3.78 -3.85 9.78
N VAL A 231 -5.01 -4.34 9.61
CA VAL A 231 -5.84 -4.15 8.41
C VAL A 231 -7.24 -3.67 8.83
N PRO A 232 -7.96 -2.94 7.96
CA PRO A 232 -9.30 -2.45 8.26
C PRO A 232 -10.28 -3.56 8.67
N ASN A 233 -11.30 -3.20 9.45
CA ASN A 233 -12.36 -4.13 9.85
C ASN A 233 -13.34 -4.39 8.70
N TYR A 234 -12.89 -5.16 7.71
CA TYR A 234 -13.74 -5.60 6.61
C TYR A 234 -14.86 -6.52 7.12
N ASP A 235 -16.06 -6.34 6.57
CA ASP A 235 -17.25 -7.11 6.89
C ASP A 235 -17.03 -8.59 6.52
N ARG A 236 -17.18 -9.46 7.52
CA ARG A 236 -17.01 -10.90 7.42
C ARG A 236 -18.34 -11.66 7.47
N THR A 237 -19.47 -10.96 7.45
CA THR A 237 -20.81 -11.58 7.47
C THR A 237 -21.20 -12.19 6.12
N PHE A 238 -20.40 -11.93 5.08
CA PHE A 238 -20.56 -12.51 3.76
C PHE A 238 -19.33 -13.26 3.27
N SER A 239 -19.55 -14.07 2.23
CA SER A 239 -18.50 -14.79 1.50
C SER A 239 -18.31 -14.19 0.11
N ILE A 240 -17.06 -14.13 -0.35
CA ILE A 240 -16.74 -13.73 -1.72
C ILE A 240 -17.34 -14.75 -2.71
N SER A 241 -17.99 -14.24 -3.76
CA SER A 241 -18.61 -15.09 -4.77
C SER A 241 -17.54 -15.84 -5.60
N PRO A 242 -17.78 -17.13 -5.97
CA PRO A 242 -16.90 -17.86 -6.88
C PRO A 242 -16.70 -17.17 -8.24
N VAL A 243 -17.71 -16.41 -8.69
CA VAL A 243 -17.65 -15.60 -9.93
C VAL A 243 -16.60 -14.49 -9.80
N ALA A 244 -16.51 -13.81 -8.65
CA ALA A 244 -15.51 -12.78 -8.41
C ALA A 244 -14.09 -13.35 -8.39
N LEU A 245 -13.88 -14.50 -7.75
CA LEU A 245 -12.59 -15.20 -7.75
C LEU A 245 -12.18 -15.63 -9.16
N THR A 246 -13.12 -16.17 -9.93
CA THR A 246 -12.90 -16.54 -11.34
C THR A 246 -12.55 -15.31 -12.18
N SER A 247 -13.23 -14.17 -11.95
CA SER A 247 -12.94 -12.91 -12.65
C SER A 247 -11.51 -12.43 -12.37
N ILE A 248 -11.06 -12.47 -11.11
CA ILE A 248 -9.70 -12.11 -10.72
C ILE A 248 -8.69 -13.02 -11.42
N ARG A 249 -8.89 -14.33 -11.38
CA ARG A 249 -8.01 -15.31 -12.04
C ARG A 249 -7.88 -15.05 -13.54
N THR A 250 -9.01 -14.82 -14.21
CA THR A 250 -9.02 -14.56 -15.65
C THR A 250 -8.34 -13.24 -16.00
N LYS A 251 -8.61 -12.17 -15.24
CA LYS A 251 -8.00 -10.85 -15.46
C LYS A 251 -6.50 -10.83 -15.19
N PHE A 252 -6.02 -11.64 -14.24
CA PHE A 252 -4.60 -11.77 -13.92
C PHE A 252 -3.97 -12.99 -14.61
N SER A 253 -3.99 -13.01 -15.94
CA SER A 253 -3.42 -14.11 -16.73
C SER A 253 -2.77 -13.61 -18.04
N GLY A 254 -1.82 -14.38 -18.56
CA GLY A 254 -1.13 -14.06 -19.81
C GLY A 254 -0.25 -12.80 -19.71
N ALA A 255 -0.26 -11.97 -20.75
CA ALA A 255 0.66 -10.85 -20.89
C ALA A 255 0.56 -9.80 -19.76
N VAL A 256 -0.57 -9.69 -19.05
CA VAL A 256 -0.73 -8.69 -17.98
C VAL A 256 0.15 -8.96 -16.76
N THR A 257 0.68 -10.18 -16.62
CA THR A 257 1.55 -10.61 -15.51
C THR A 257 3.04 -10.42 -15.79
N GLU A 258 3.40 -9.98 -17.00
CA GLU A 258 4.78 -9.83 -17.44
C GLU A 258 5.41 -8.52 -16.93
N PRO A 259 6.75 -8.45 -16.78
CA PRO A 259 7.47 -7.23 -16.45
C PRO A 259 7.01 -6.02 -17.26
N MET A 260 7.01 -4.84 -16.62
CA MET A 260 6.64 -3.55 -17.23
C MET A 260 5.15 -3.45 -17.64
N ARG A 261 4.29 -4.31 -17.08
CA ARG A 261 2.82 -4.24 -17.14
C ARG A 261 2.25 -3.78 -15.80
N ASN A 262 0.93 -3.64 -15.71
CA ASN A 262 0.22 -3.00 -14.60
C ASN A 262 -0.60 -3.98 -13.73
N GLY A 263 -0.57 -5.28 -14.02
CA GLY A 263 -1.38 -6.26 -13.29
C GLY A 263 -2.87 -5.90 -13.33
N LEU A 264 -3.52 -5.91 -12.17
CA LEU A 264 -4.93 -5.50 -12.04
C LEU A 264 -5.14 -3.99 -11.84
N ALA A 265 -4.07 -3.21 -11.65
CA ALA A 265 -4.18 -1.77 -11.45
C ALA A 265 -4.42 -1.03 -12.77
N VAL A 266 -4.94 0.19 -12.70
CA VAL A 266 -5.11 1.03 -13.87
C VAL A 266 -3.78 1.68 -14.26
N GLN A 267 -3.35 1.48 -15.51
CA GLN A 267 -2.09 2.02 -16.06
C GLN A 267 -1.97 3.55 -15.94
N TYR A 268 -3.01 4.29 -16.36
CA TYR A 268 -3.08 5.74 -16.21
C TYR A 268 -3.76 6.07 -14.89
N MET A 269 -3.00 6.19 -13.80
CA MET A 269 -3.60 6.44 -12.48
C MET A 269 -4.49 7.69 -12.45
N PRO A 270 -4.22 8.81 -13.15
CA PRO A 270 -5.15 9.95 -13.15
C PRO A 270 -6.52 9.69 -13.80
N GLN A 271 -6.80 8.49 -14.33
CA GLN A 271 -8.08 8.15 -14.95
C GLN A 271 -9.26 8.37 -13.98
N THR A 272 -10.20 9.20 -14.40
CA THR A 272 -11.41 9.50 -13.62
C THR A 272 -12.38 8.31 -13.58
N GLY A 273 -13.20 8.24 -12.52
CA GLY A 273 -14.29 7.26 -12.37
C GLY A 273 -14.13 6.37 -11.13
N GLY A 274 -15.17 5.60 -10.82
CA GLY A 274 -15.10 4.54 -9.81
C GLY A 274 -14.24 3.38 -10.32
N ARG A 275 -13.33 2.87 -9.49
CA ARG A 275 -12.36 1.85 -9.92
C ARG A 275 -12.09 0.83 -8.80
N PRO A 276 -11.88 -0.45 -9.14
CA PRO A 276 -11.62 -1.49 -8.17
C PRO A 276 -10.23 -1.37 -7.51
N ASP A 277 -9.34 -0.52 -8.01
CA ASP A 277 -8.00 -0.30 -7.46
C ASP A 277 -7.93 0.85 -6.44
N ILE A 278 -9.06 1.49 -6.13
CA ILE A 278 -9.19 2.57 -5.14
C ILE A 278 -9.75 2.00 -3.83
N GLY A 279 -9.11 2.33 -2.71
CA GLY A 279 -9.52 1.91 -1.36
C GLY A 279 -8.34 1.88 -0.38
N LEU A 280 -8.62 1.58 0.89
CA LEU A 280 -7.55 1.26 1.85
C LEU A 280 -6.80 0.00 1.41
N LEU A 281 -7.53 -1.01 0.96
CA LEU A 281 -7.00 -2.07 0.12
C LEU A 281 -7.69 -2.02 -1.25
N PRO A 282 -6.97 -2.28 -2.36
CA PRO A 282 -7.62 -2.48 -3.65
C PRO A 282 -8.49 -3.75 -3.60
N GLY A 283 -9.51 -3.82 -4.46
CA GLY A 283 -10.55 -4.84 -4.44
C GLY A 283 -10.03 -6.28 -4.53
N TRP A 284 -8.94 -6.53 -5.25
CA TRP A 284 -8.30 -7.85 -5.30
C TRP A 284 -7.63 -8.23 -3.97
N ALA A 285 -7.04 -7.27 -3.27
CA ALA A 285 -6.39 -7.47 -1.97
C ALA A 285 -7.43 -7.66 -0.86
N ALA A 286 -8.51 -6.86 -0.87
CA ALA A 286 -9.64 -7.05 0.04
C ALA A 286 -10.33 -8.41 -0.21
N THR A 287 -10.47 -8.81 -1.48
CA THR A 287 -10.97 -10.14 -1.85
C THR A 287 -10.07 -11.25 -1.33
N TYR A 288 -8.75 -11.12 -1.48
CA TYR A 288 -7.80 -12.08 -0.90
C TYR A 288 -7.92 -12.13 0.63
N LEU A 289 -7.96 -10.98 1.32
CA LEU A 289 -8.08 -10.92 2.77
C LEU A 289 -9.32 -11.68 3.28
N LEU A 290 -10.47 -11.47 2.64
CA LEU A 290 -11.74 -12.06 3.05
C LEU A 290 -11.92 -13.54 2.65
N SER A 291 -11.28 -13.99 1.57
CA SER A 291 -11.42 -15.36 1.06
C SER A 291 -10.26 -16.30 1.43
N MET A 292 -9.08 -15.74 1.67
CA MET A 292 -7.80 -16.47 1.67
C MET A 292 -7.64 -17.37 0.42
N ASP A 293 -8.24 -16.98 -0.70
CA ASP A 293 -8.19 -17.74 -1.96
C ASP A 293 -6.80 -17.68 -2.61
N ARG A 294 -6.41 -18.77 -3.28
CA ARG A 294 -5.09 -18.90 -3.91
C ARG A 294 -4.93 -17.96 -5.10
N ASP A 295 -5.94 -17.88 -5.98
CA ASP A 295 -5.84 -17.08 -7.21
C ASP A 295 -5.95 -15.59 -6.88
N ALA A 296 -6.77 -15.23 -5.87
CA ALA A 296 -6.77 -13.87 -5.32
C ALA A 296 -5.41 -13.48 -4.71
N LYS A 297 -4.73 -14.41 -4.01
CA LYS A 297 -3.37 -14.18 -3.51
C LYS A 297 -2.37 -13.97 -4.65
N ILE A 298 -2.40 -14.82 -5.67
CA ILE A 298 -1.51 -14.71 -6.83
C ILE A 298 -1.69 -13.35 -7.51
N ALA A 299 -2.94 -12.92 -7.73
CA ALA A 299 -3.21 -11.63 -8.34
C ALA A 299 -2.80 -10.44 -7.45
N THR A 300 -2.96 -10.57 -6.12
CA THR A 300 -2.54 -9.54 -5.16
C THR A 300 -1.03 -9.37 -5.14
N LEU A 301 -0.29 -10.47 -4.98
CA LEU A 301 1.17 -10.46 -4.96
C LEU A 301 1.75 -10.08 -6.34
N GLY A 302 1.21 -10.65 -7.41
CA GLY A 302 1.68 -10.38 -8.76
C GLY A 302 1.35 -8.96 -9.25
N THR A 303 0.25 -8.35 -8.82
CA THR A 303 0.02 -6.91 -9.09
C THR A 303 0.99 -6.03 -8.30
N ALA A 304 1.38 -6.44 -7.09
CA ALA A 304 2.41 -5.75 -6.31
C ALA A 304 3.82 -5.91 -6.91
N ASP A 305 4.14 -7.08 -7.50
CA ASP A 305 5.38 -7.26 -8.29
C ASP A 305 5.47 -6.25 -9.44
N LEU A 306 4.33 -5.89 -10.02
CA LEU A 306 4.21 -4.99 -11.16
C LEU A 306 4.05 -3.51 -10.80
N ALA A 307 3.94 -3.17 -9.51
CA ALA A 307 3.97 -1.78 -9.03
C ALA A 307 5.30 -1.08 -9.39
N GLY A 308 6.35 -1.89 -9.59
CA GLY A 308 7.65 -1.50 -10.13
C GLY A 308 7.65 -0.83 -11.51
N SER A 309 6.56 -0.95 -12.28
CA SER A 309 6.47 -0.46 -13.67
C SER A 309 6.30 1.06 -13.80
N TRP A 310 5.85 1.73 -12.75
CA TRP A 310 5.73 3.18 -12.72
C TRP A 310 7.08 3.83 -12.40
N SER A 311 7.32 5.01 -12.97
CA SER A 311 8.54 5.80 -12.77
C SER A 311 8.58 6.51 -11.41
N THR A 312 8.40 5.75 -10.33
CA THR A 312 8.39 6.19 -8.92
C THR A 312 9.59 5.67 -8.13
N HIS A 313 10.48 4.92 -8.76
CA HIS A 313 11.63 4.27 -8.13
C HIS A 313 12.87 5.14 -8.29
N TYR A 314 13.20 5.89 -7.25
CA TYR A 314 14.40 6.72 -7.19
C TYR A 314 15.30 6.13 -6.11
N ARG A 315 16.39 5.47 -6.51
CA ARG A 315 17.36 4.87 -5.60
C ARG A 315 18.61 5.73 -5.50
N ASP A 316 19.06 5.99 -4.28
CA ASP A 316 20.35 6.63 -4.05
C ASP A 316 21.47 5.58 -4.19
N LYS A 317 22.43 5.85 -5.08
CA LYS A 317 23.61 4.99 -5.31
C LYS A 317 24.55 4.97 -4.10
N ASN A 318 24.57 6.02 -3.27
CA ASN A 318 25.45 6.10 -2.10
C ASN A 318 24.99 5.20 -0.95
N THR A 319 23.67 5.14 -0.72
CA THR A 319 23.11 4.31 0.36
C THR A 319 22.60 2.96 -0.13
N ASP A 320 22.47 2.78 -1.44
CA ASP A 320 21.82 1.64 -2.10
C ASP A 320 20.37 1.40 -1.62
N ARG A 321 19.66 2.48 -1.28
CA ARG A 321 18.28 2.47 -0.75
C ARG A 321 17.44 3.47 -1.55
N PRO A 322 16.09 3.42 -1.49
CA PRO A 322 15.27 4.54 -1.94
C PRO A 322 15.86 5.88 -1.47
N VAL A 323 15.79 6.92 -2.30
CA VAL A 323 16.19 8.28 -1.90
C VAL A 323 15.44 8.68 -0.63
N SER A 324 15.96 9.63 0.14
CA SER A 324 15.26 10.13 1.33
C SER A 324 15.21 11.65 1.35
N LEU A 325 14.06 12.21 1.75
CA LEU A 325 13.95 13.64 2.05
C LEU A 325 14.87 14.08 3.19
N VAL A 326 15.32 13.17 4.06
CA VAL A 326 16.35 13.48 5.06
C VAL A 326 17.70 13.74 4.40
N ASP A 327 18.03 12.96 3.35
CA ASP A 327 19.30 13.06 2.63
C ASP A 327 19.28 14.20 1.60
N TYR A 328 18.13 14.42 0.94
CA TYR A 328 17.92 15.46 -0.09
C TYR A 328 16.62 16.25 0.16
N PRO A 329 16.59 17.18 1.13
CA PRO A 329 15.36 17.86 1.54
C PRO A 329 14.72 18.76 0.48
N TYR A 330 15.45 19.14 -0.56
CA TYR A 330 15.03 20.01 -1.66
C TYR A 330 14.84 19.26 -2.99
N MET A 331 14.92 17.92 -3.03
CA MET A 331 14.62 17.16 -4.26
C MET A 331 13.16 17.27 -4.70
N THR A 332 12.87 17.22 -5.99
CA THR A 332 11.48 17.15 -6.48
C THR A 332 11.43 16.66 -7.91
N ILE A 333 10.28 16.11 -8.31
CA ILE A 333 9.97 15.76 -9.70
C ILE A 333 9.16 16.85 -10.42
N LEU A 334 8.82 17.93 -9.72
CA LEU A 334 8.10 19.09 -10.24
C LEU A 334 9.01 20.33 -10.23
N GLY A 335 8.52 21.44 -10.78
CA GLY A 335 9.21 22.73 -10.72
C GLY A 335 10.43 22.81 -11.64
N ARG A 336 11.33 23.75 -11.32
CA ARG A 336 12.59 23.99 -12.05
C ARG A 336 13.77 23.68 -11.15
N SER A 337 14.94 23.44 -11.73
CA SER A 337 16.16 23.12 -10.97
C SER A 337 16.51 24.18 -9.91
N THR A 338 16.14 25.45 -10.12
CA THR A 338 16.36 26.52 -9.13
C THR A 338 15.59 26.32 -7.84
N ASP A 339 14.46 25.61 -7.88
CA ASP A 339 13.63 25.32 -6.70
C ASP A 339 14.28 24.29 -5.76
N THR A 340 15.35 23.63 -6.22
CA THR A 340 16.03 22.55 -5.49
C THR A 340 17.34 23.00 -4.83
N PHE A 341 17.60 24.31 -4.77
CA PHE A 341 18.80 24.84 -4.12
C PHE A 341 18.78 24.56 -2.61
N ASN A 342 19.73 23.75 -2.15
CA ASN A 342 19.94 23.52 -0.73
C ASN A 342 20.89 24.60 -0.17
N PRO A 343 20.40 25.52 0.69
CA PRO A 343 21.21 26.60 1.24
C PRO A 343 22.30 26.12 2.20
N ALA A 344 22.18 24.92 2.77
CA ALA A 344 23.17 24.33 3.66
C ALA A 344 24.37 23.75 2.88
N THR A 345 24.10 23.06 1.76
CA THR A 345 25.17 22.42 0.95
C THR A 345 25.64 23.29 -0.22
N LYS A 346 24.91 24.38 -0.53
CA LYS A 346 25.13 25.26 -1.70
C LYS A 346 25.06 24.50 -3.05
N LYS A 347 24.30 23.40 -3.09
CA LYS A 347 24.11 22.56 -4.28
C LYS A 347 22.62 22.49 -4.64
N TYR A 348 22.36 22.15 -5.91
CA TYR A 348 21.02 21.83 -6.38
C TYR A 348 20.76 20.32 -6.24
N GLU A 349 19.61 19.97 -5.69
CA GLU A 349 19.15 18.58 -5.52
C GLU A 349 18.17 18.18 -6.63
N ALA A 350 18.31 18.77 -7.81
CA ALA A 350 17.48 18.44 -8.96
C ALA A 350 17.86 17.06 -9.50
N PHE A 351 16.85 16.25 -9.84
CA PHE A 351 17.09 15.02 -10.57
C PHE A 351 17.63 15.32 -11.98
N PRO A 352 18.51 14.46 -12.54
CA PRO A 352 19.06 14.69 -13.87
C PRO A 352 18.00 14.69 -14.97
N ALA A 353 18.21 15.51 -15.99
CA ALA A 353 17.37 15.53 -17.19
C ALA A 353 17.47 14.22 -17.97
N CYS A 354 16.38 13.86 -18.66
CA CYS A 354 16.31 12.67 -19.51
C CYS A 354 17.44 12.64 -20.55
N GLY A 355 18.10 11.49 -20.70
CA GLY A 355 19.20 11.26 -21.64
C GLY A 355 18.79 10.77 -23.03
N GLY A 356 17.52 10.41 -23.21
CA GLY A 356 17.01 9.80 -24.44
C GLY A 356 15.49 9.65 -24.40
N VAL A 357 14.98 8.42 -24.53
CA VAL A 357 13.53 8.16 -24.42
C VAL A 357 13.18 7.92 -22.95
N CYS A 358 12.35 8.78 -22.36
CA CYS A 358 11.83 8.61 -20.99
C CYS A 358 10.29 8.49 -20.95
N THR A 359 9.65 8.17 -22.07
CA THR A 359 8.20 7.97 -22.07
C THR A 359 7.85 6.69 -21.32
N ASN A 360 6.95 6.79 -20.35
CA ASN A 360 6.37 5.66 -19.65
C ASN A 360 4.84 5.73 -19.81
N PRO A 361 4.16 4.70 -20.36
CA PRO A 361 2.71 4.71 -20.47
C PRO A 361 2.02 4.61 -19.10
N HIS A 362 2.73 4.15 -18.06
CA HIS A 362 2.27 4.08 -16.68
C HIS A 362 2.46 5.42 -15.99
N ASN A 363 1.35 6.14 -15.80
CA ASN A 363 1.35 7.46 -15.18
C ASN A 363 0.99 7.32 -13.71
N ALA A 364 1.91 7.72 -12.84
CA ALA A 364 1.71 7.68 -11.40
C ALA A 364 0.91 8.90 -10.95
N ASP A 365 0.01 8.72 -9.99
CA ASP A 365 -0.74 9.80 -9.38
C ASP A 365 -1.14 9.42 -7.96
N ALA A 366 -0.77 10.26 -6.99
CA ALA A 366 -1.10 10.04 -5.59
C ALA A 366 -2.62 10.01 -5.35
N SER A 367 -3.41 10.77 -6.12
CA SER A 367 -4.88 10.81 -5.94
C SER A 367 -5.59 9.52 -6.34
N HIS A 368 -4.88 8.61 -6.97
CA HIS A 368 -5.43 7.38 -7.52
C HIS A 368 -4.50 6.17 -7.30
N GLN A 369 -3.52 6.31 -6.41
CA GLN A 369 -2.53 5.28 -6.13
C GLN A 369 -3.13 4.10 -5.37
N PRO A 370 -3.09 2.87 -5.92
CA PRO A 370 -3.51 1.67 -5.21
C PRO A 370 -2.61 1.36 -4.00
N GLY A 371 -3.17 0.68 -3.00
CA GLY A 371 -2.41 0.08 -1.90
C GLY A 371 -1.72 -1.21 -2.38
N PHE A 372 -0.53 -1.11 -2.99
CA PHE A 372 0.15 -2.26 -3.59
C PHE A 372 0.80 -3.18 -2.56
N ALA A 373 1.68 -2.65 -1.71
CA ALA A 373 2.76 -3.43 -1.13
C ALA A 373 2.58 -3.79 0.36
N TYR A 374 1.76 -3.04 1.10
CA TYR A 374 1.59 -3.25 2.54
C TYR A 374 1.03 -4.65 2.88
N LEU A 375 -0.14 -5.03 2.35
CA LEU A 375 -0.72 -6.35 2.62
C LEU A 375 0.20 -7.50 2.11
N PRO A 376 0.77 -7.46 0.89
CA PRO A 376 1.79 -8.41 0.47
C PRO A 376 2.94 -8.56 1.46
N TYR A 377 3.49 -7.47 1.99
CA TYR A 377 4.56 -7.53 2.98
C TYR A 377 4.08 -8.15 4.31
N VAL A 378 2.91 -7.73 4.81
CA VAL A 378 2.30 -8.27 6.04
C VAL A 378 2.21 -9.79 6.00
N VAL A 379 1.73 -10.38 4.89
CA VAL A 379 1.46 -11.81 4.80
C VAL A 379 2.64 -12.66 4.30
N THR A 380 3.65 -12.07 3.68
CA THR A 380 4.81 -12.81 3.11
C THR A 380 6.12 -12.54 3.82
N GLY A 381 6.31 -11.34 4.38
CA GLY A 381 7.59 -10.89 4.90
C GLY A 381 8.66 -10.61 3.84
N GLU A 382 8.33 -10.59 2.55
CA GLU A 382 9.33 -10.47 1.49
C GLU A 382 9.89 -9.04 1.40
N HIS A 383 11.22 -8.93 1.38
CA HIS A 383 11.92 -7.65 1.33
C HIS A 383 11.50 -6.79 0.13
N TYR A 384 11.19 -7.41 -1.02
CA TYR A 384 10.74 -6.68 -2.21
C TYR A 384 9.50 -5.82 -1.92
N TYR A 385 8.48 -6.37 -1.26
CA TYR A 385 7.26 -5.60 -0.95
C TYR A 385 7.50 -4.55 0.13
N LEU A 386 8.41 -4.79 1.08
CA LEU A 386 8.81 -3.74 2.03
C LEU A 386 9.46 -2.57 1.29
N GLU A 387 10.38 -2.85 0.37
CA GLU A 387 11.09 -1.82 -0.38
C GLU A 387 10.19 -1.11 -1.39
N GLU A 388 9.24 -1.83 -2.01
CA GLU A 388 8.19 -1.24 -2.85
C GLU A 388 7.34 -0.25 -2.04
N LEU A 389 6.96 -0.59 -0.80
CA LEU A 389 6.28 0.33 0.10
C LEU A 389 7.14 1.56 0.42
N GLN A 390 8.46 1.40 0.59
CA GLN A 390 9.39 2.52 0.81
C GLN A 390 9.45 3.46 -0.40
N PHE A 391 9.52 2.92 -1.62
CA PHE A 391 9.55 3.73 -2.84
C PHE A 391 8.26 4.56 -3.00
N TRP A 392 7.09 3.92 -2.87
CA TRP A 392 5.81 4.64 -2.97
C TRP A 392 5.62 5.66 -1.85
N ALA A 393 5.95 5.31 -0.60
CA ALA A 393 5.85 6.23 0.53
C ALA A 393 6.75 7.45 0.35
N MET A 394 7.99 7.25 -0.11
CA MET A 394 8.91 8.37 -0.31
C MET A 394 8.53 9.22 -1.53
N TRP A 395 8.15 8.60 -2.65
CA TRP A 395 7.69 9.30 -3.84
C TRP A 395 6.51 10.22 -3.54
N ASN A 396 5.55 9.73 -2.75
CA ASN A 396 4.42 10.52 -2.26
C ASN A 396 4.82 11.78 -1.50
N LEU A 397 5.96 11.77 -0.80
CA LEU A 397 6.45 12.91 -0.02
C LEU A 397 7.24 13.90 -0.87
N PHE A 398 8.03 13.45 -1.86
CA PHE A 398 8.85 14.35 -2.69
C PHE A 398 8.20 14.78 -4.01
N GLN A 399 7.04 14.22 -4.38
CA GLN A 399 6.39 14.55 -5.65
C GLN A 399 5.89 16.01 -5.73
N SER A 400 5.94 16.79 -4.63
CA SER A 400 5.62 18.22 -4.61
C SER A 400 6.87 19.09 -4.51
N ASN A 401 6.78 20.35 -4.92
CA ASN A 401 7.90 21.29 -4.80
C ASN A 401 8.29 21.49 -3.32
N PRO A 402 9.59 21.65 -3.00
CA PRO A 402 10.09 21.67 -1.63
C PRO A 402 9.37 22.64 -0.70
N GLY A 403 9.11 23.87 -1.17
CA GLY A 403 8.44 24.91 -0.38
C GLY A 403 7.05 24.51 0.11
N TYR A 404 6.21 23.91 -0.75
CA TYR A 404 4.85 23.49 -0.37
C TYR A 404 4.82 22.35 0.62
N ARG A 405 5.87 21.53 0.66
CA ARG A 405 6.00 20.39 1.58
C ARG A 405 6.83 20.69 2.82
N GLY A 406 7.17 21.96 3.07
CA GLY A 406 8.02 22.34 4.21
C GLY A 406 9.40 21.68 4.16
N ASN A 407 9.96 21.52 2.95
CA ASN A 407 11.21 20.82 2.67
C ASN A 407 11.20 19.41 3.31
N VAL A 408 12.16 19.12 4.18
CA VAL A 408 12.31 17.81 4.85
C VAL A 408 11.05 17.32 5.56
N LYS A 409 10.11 18.19 5.96
CA LYS A 409 8.89 17.77 6.65
C LYS A 409 7.99 16.87 5.78
N GLY A 410 8.08 16.99 4.45
CA GLY A 410 7.27 16.18 3.53
C GLY A 410 5.77 16.41 3.72
N LEU A 411 5.35 17.65 3.96
CA LEU A 411 3.94 17.98 4.12
C LEU A 411 3.16 17.74 2.82
N PHE A 412 2.05 17.03 2.88
CA PHE A 412 1.29 16.65 1.68
C PHE A 412 -0.05 17.38 1.52
N HIS A 413 -0.35 18.37 2.37
CA HIS A 413 -1.62 19.11 2.32
C HIS A 413 -1.85 19.89 1.01
N ALA A 414 -0.78 20.20 0.28
CA ALA A 414 -0.84 20.98 -0.97
C ALA A 414 -1.14 20.10 -2.20
N THR A 415 -2.13 19.21 -2.11
CA THR A 415 -2.62 18.38 -3.22
C THR A 415 -4.11 18.12 -3.08
N GLN A 416 -4.72 17.46 -4.07
CA GLN A 416 -6.13 17.03 -4.04
C GLN A 416 -6.43 16.27 -2.73
N VAL A 417 -7.58 16.50 -2.09
CA VAL A 417 -7.95 15.87 -0.80
C VAL A 417 -7.86 14.35 -0.84
N ARG A 418 -8.26 13.73 -1.94
CA ARG A 418 -8.07 12.28 -2.14
C ARG A 418 -6.58 11.88 -2.26
N GLY A 419 -5.74 12.70 -2.88
CA GLY A 419 -4.29 12.50 -2.85
C GLY A 419 -3.73 12.55 -1.44
N GLN A 420 -4.19 13.51 -0.63
CA GLN A 420 -3.84 13.57 0.80
C GLN A 420 -4.23 12.28 1.53
N ALA A 421 -5.40 11.70 1.20
CA ALA A 421 -5.88 10.45 1.80
C ALA A 421 -4.97 9.26 1.51
N TRP A 422 -4.59 9.04 0.24
CA TRP A 422 -3.77 7.90 -0.13
C TRP A 422 -2.30 8.06 0.29
N ILE A 423 -1.79 9.28 0.33
CA ILE A 423 -0.48 9.57 0.92
C ILE A 423 -0.51 9.24 2.42
N LEU A 424 -1.54 9.69 3.17
CA LEU A 424 -1.70 9.38 4.59
C LEU A 424 -1.77 7.86 4.84
N ARG A 425 -2.57 7.13 4.06
CA ARG A 425 -2.66 5.65 4.12
C ARG A 425 -1.27 5.02 3.96
N THR A 426 -0.59 5.29 2.85
CA THR A 426 0.69 4.65 2.53
C THR A 426 1.80 5.04 3.52
N LEU A 427 1.81 6.28 4.00
CA LEU A 427 2.76 6.74 5.00
C LEU A 427 2.53 6.10 6.37
N ALA A 428 1.26 5.98 6.81
CA ALA A 428 0.91 5.30 8.06
C ALA A 428 1.26 3.81 8.03
N GLU A 429 0.95 3.13 6.92
CA GLU A 429 1.33 1.74 6.66
C GLU A 429 2.85 1.56 6.72
N ALA A 430 3.62 2.44 6.07
CA ALA A 430 5.09 2.41 6.11
C ALA A 430 5.62 2.63 7.53
N ALA A 431 5.15 3.66 8.24
CA ALA A 431 5.57 3.96 9.60
C ALA A 431 5.24 2.81 10.58
N TYR A 432 4.13 2.09 10.36
CA TYR A 432 3.69 0.97 11.19
C TYR A 432 4.55 -0.29 10.98
N ILE A 433 4.73 -0.73 9.72
CA ILE A 433 5.28 -2.06 9.42
C ILE A 433 6.79 -2.11 9.20
N MET A 434 7.44 -0.96 9.01
CA MET A 434 8.88 -0.90 8.82
C MET A 434 9.60 -1.63 9.96
N PRO A 435 10.63 -2.48 9.67
CA PRO A 435 11.40 -3.11 10.71
C PRO A 435 12.02 -2.08 11.65
N ASP A 436 12.09 -2.40 12.95
CA ASP A 436 12.55 -1.43 13.95
C ASP A 436 14.02 -1.01 13.74
N SER A 437 14.83 -1.88 13.13
CA SER A 437 16.23 -1.62 12.79
C SER A 437 16.44 -0.93 11.44
N ASP A 438 15.39 -0.76 10.63
CA ASP A 438 15.52 -0.14 9.31
C ASP A 438 15.63 1.39 9.45
N ARG A 439 16.57 2.01 8.70
CA ARG A 439 16.80 3.46 8.71
C ARG A 439 15.53 4.29 8.47
N PHE A 440 14.60 3.75 7.69
CA PHE A 440 13.36 4.45 7.35
C PHE A 440 12.30 4.42 8.45
N LYS A 441 12.45 3.56 9.48
CA LYS A 441 11.48 3.48 10.57
C LYS A 441 11.25 4.82 11.24
N ALA A 442 12.34 5.44 11.69
CA ALA A 442 12.30 6.74 12.34
C ALA A 442 11.88 7.86 11.37
N GLN A 443 12.31 7.78 10.11
CA GLN A 443 11.99 8.79 9.10
C GLN A 443 10.50 8.84 8.76
N PHE A 444 9.89 7.69 8.42
CA PHE A 444 8.46 7.65 8.11
C PHE A 444 7.58 7.97 9.33
N ALA A 445 7.98 7.53 10.53
CA ALA A 445 7.30 7.92 11.76
C ALA A 445 7.35 9.45 11.97
N LYS A 446 8.49 10.08 11.67
CA LYS A 446 8.64 11.54 11.76
C LYS A 446 7.81 12.28 10.71
N PHE A 447 7.84 11.87 9.44
CA PHE A 447 7.02 12.48 8.38
C PHE A 447 5.52 12.35 8.67
N LEU A 448 5.08 11.19 9.18
CA LEU A 448 3.69 11.00 9.61
C LEU A 448 3.34 11.95 10.74
N SER A 449 4.18 12.01 11.78
CA SER A 449 3.99 12.89 12.93
C SER A 449 3.91 14.36 12.51
N ASP A 450 4.80 14.82 11.62
CA ASP A 450 4.82 16.21 11.11
C ASP A 450 3.54 16.56 10.34
N ASN A 451 3.04 15.63 9.51
CA ASN A 451 1.79 15.84 8.80
C ASN A 451 0.59 15.84 9.75
N LEU A 452 0.51 14.90 10.69
CA LEU A 452 -0.56 14.87 11.69
C LEU A 452 -0.54 16.12 12.58
N ASP A 453 0.63 16.63 12.95
CA ASP A 453 0.77 17.91 13.67
C ASP A 453 0.24 19.07 12.83
N TRP A 454 0.56 19.11 11.54
CA TRP A 454 0.06 20.14 10.64
C TRP A 454 -1.48 20.09 10.55
N TYR A 455 -2.09 18.92 10.31
CA TYR A 455 -3.54 18.81 10.24
C TYR A 455 -4.22 19.14 11.57
N ASN A 456 -3.69 18.65 12.69
CA ASN A 456 -4.26 18.93 14.00
C ASN A 456 -4.15 20.41 14.37
N THR A 457 -3.02 21.06 14.06
CA THR A 457 -2.85 22.51 14.30
C THR A 457 -3.74 23.35 13.39
N THR A 458 -3.85 22.97 12.11
CA THR A 458 -4.62 23.71 11.12
C THR A 458 -6.12 23.58 11.35
N TYR A 459 -6.57 22.40 11.77
CA TYR A 459 -7.99 22.04 11.84
C TYR A 459 -8.44 21.62 13.23
N ALA A 460 -7.98 20.46 13.73
CA ALA A 460 -8.61 19.80 14.89
C ALA A 460 -8.51 20.61 16.20
N SER A 461 -7.39 21.31 16.39
CA SER A 461 -7.08 22.12 17.58
C SER A 461 -7.25 23.63 17.32
N ASN A 462 -7.65 24.01 16.10
CA ASN A 462 -7.84 25.40 15.74
C ASN A 462 -9.16 25.91 16.32
N PRO A 463 -9.17 26.94 17.19
CA PRO A 463 -10.39 27.46 17.79
C PRO A 463 -11.27 28.25 16.81
N ASN A 464 -10.85 28.42 15.55
CA ASN A 464 -11.61 29.17 14.56
C ASN A 464 -12.94 28.46 14.21
N PRO A 465 -14.11 29.10 14.44
CA PRO A 465 -15.43 28.53 14.12
C PRO A 465 -15.68 28.31 12.62
N ASP A 466 -14.87 28.89 11.73
CA ASP A 466 -15.06 28.84 10.27
C ASP A 466 -15.02 27.41 9.69
N ASN A 467 -14.55 26.41 10.43
CA ASN A 467 -14.56 25.00 9.99
C ASN A 467 -15.18 24.04 11.02
N SER A 468 -16.41 24.35 11.43
CA SER A 468 -17.18 23.51 12.36
C SER A 468 -17.62 22.18 11.76
N LEU A 469 -17.67 22.05 10.43
CA LEU A 469 -18.18 20.87 9.73
C LEU A 469 -17.27 19.65 9.82
N GLY A 470 -15.97 19.84 10.09
CA GLY A 470 -15.00 18.74 10.10
C GLY A 470 -14.52 18.34 8.70
N ALA A 471 -14.62 19.21 7.71
CA ALA A 471 -14.22 18.97 6.32
C ALA A 471 -12.87 19.66 6.00
N ILE A 472 -12.07 19.10 5.09
CA ILE A 472 -10.94 19.84 4.54
C ILE A 472 -11.49 20.92 3.60
N ILE A 473 -11.09 22.17 3.81
CA ILE A 473 -11.65 23.36 3.13
C ILE A 473 -10.55 24.30 2.61
N ASP A 474 -9.33 23.79 2.41
CA ASP A 474 -8.28 24.58 1.79
C ASP A 474 -8.55 24.83 0.29
N ALA A 475 -7.65 25.58 -0.36
CA ALA A 475 -7.78 25.91 -1.78
C ALA A 475 -7.75 24.70 -2.71
N ASN A 476 -7.21 23.54 -2.28
CA ASN A 476 -7.22 22.30 -3.06
C ASN A 476 -8.50 21.48 -2.84
N ALA A 477 -9.26 21.77 -1.78
CA ALA A 477 -10.55 21.18 -1.50
C ALA A 477 -11.70 21.95 -2.17
N ILE A 478 -11.72 23.29 -2.02
CA ILE A 478 -12.81 24.14 -2.55
C ILE A 478 -12.59 24.48 -4.02
N VAL A 479 -12.63 23.45 -4.87
CA VAL A 479 -12.43 23.57 -6.33
C VAL A 479 -13.68 23.25 -7.13
N TYR A 480 -14.77 22.82 -6.48
CA TYR A 480 -16.03 22.46 -7.12
C TYR A 480 -16.99 23.64 -7.19
N ASP A 481 -17.95 23.57 -8.11
CA ASP A 481 -19.02 24.55 -8.34
C ASP A 481 -18.54 26.01 -8.44
N GLY A 482 -17.41 26.19 -9.15
CA GLY A 482 -16.80 27.50 -9.34
C GLY A 482 -16.06 28.02 -8.10
N GLY A 483 -15.49 27.13 -7.29
CA GLY A 483 -14.73 27.49 -6.08
C GLY A 483 -15.63 27.76 -4.88
N ARG A 484 -16.82 27.15 -4.82
CA ARG A 484 -17.77 27.27 -3.70
C ARG A 484 -18.03 25.96 -2.99
N GLY A 485 -17.75 24.83 -3.65
CA GLY A 485 -17.99 23.51 -3.12
C GLY A 485 -16.75 22.65 -3.00
N ILE A 486 -16.90 21.59 -2.22
CA ILE A 486 -15.96 20.48 -2.07
C ILE A 486 -16.59 19.21 -2.62
N ALA A 487 -15.78 18.17 -2.84
CA ALA A 487 -16.27 16.82 -3.14
C ALA A 487 -16.32 15.97 -1.85
N PRO A 488 -17.52 15.66 -1.30
CA PRO A 488 -17.62 14.90 -0.05
C PRO A 488 -16.96 13.53 -0.11
N TRP A 489 -17.02 12.85 -1.26
CA TRP A 489 -16.41 11.54 -1.47
C TRP A 489 -14.88 11.54 -1.37
N GLN A 490 -14.21 12.66 -1.68
CA GLN A 490 -12.75 12.77 -1.47
C GLN A 490 -12.41 12.89 0.02
N ASP A 491 -13.19 13.70 0.71
CA ASP A 491 -13.05 13.96 2.13
C ASP A 491 -13.41 12.72 2.98
N ASP A 492 -14.34 11.88 2.49
CA ASP A 492 -14.63 10.55 3.01
C ASP A 492 -13.41 9.62 2.92
N PHE A 493 -12.68 9.61 1.80
CA PHE A 493 -11.44 8.84 1.70
C PHE A 493 -10.38 9.33 2.70
N PHE A 494 -10.26 10.65 2.91
CA PHE A 494 -9.34 11.19 3.90
C PHE A 494 -9.73 10.79 5.32
N THR A 495 -11.01 10.82 5.64
CA THR A 495 -11.54 10.34 6.94
C THR A 495 -11.23 8.86 7.15
N ALA A 496 -11.40 8.03 6.11
CA ALA A 496 -11.05 6.61 6.17
C ALA A 496 -9.55 6.36 6.39
N ALA A 497 -8.68 7.14 5.71
CA ALA A 497 -7.24 7.05 5.89
C ALA A 497 -6.79 7.50 7.30
N ALA A 498 -7.37 8.56 7.84
CA ALA A 498 -7.14 8.99 9.22
C ALA A 498 -7.60 7.93 10.23
N GLY A 499 -8.76 7.30 9.98
CA GLY A 499 -9.27 6.19 10.76
C GLY A 499 -8.35 4.98 10.74
N HIS A 500 -7.84 4.61 9.57
CA HIS A 500 -6.86 3.53 9.47
C HIS A 500 -5.55 3.84 10.22
N ALA A 501 -5.02 5.07 10.09
CA ALA A 501 -3.85 5.49 10.85
C ALA A 501 -4.11 5.45 12.38
N ALA A 502 -5.30 5.82 12.84
CA ALA A 502 -5.70 5.71 14.24
C ALA A 502 -5.75 4.24 14.70
N GLU A 503 -6.27 3.32 13.88
CA GLU A 503 -6.28 1.87 14.13
C GLU A 503 -4.88 1.27 14.24
N LEU A 504 -3.93 1.75 13.43
CA LEU A 504 -2.53 1.36 13.48
C LEU A 504 -1.82 1.86 14.77
N GLY A 505 -2.49 2.65 15.60
CA GLY A 505 -2.01 3.08 16.92
C GLY A 505 -1.38 4.47 16.95
N PHE A 506 -1.52 5.29 15.90
CA PHE A 506 -0.99 6.65 15.89
C PHE A 506 -1.95 7.61 16.62
N GLU A 507 -1.62 7.97 17.86
CA GLU A 507 -2.48 8.81 18.73
C GLU A 507 -2.90 10.14 18.08
N LYS A 508 -1.97 10.85 17.41
CA LYS A 508 -2.30 12.10 16.71
C LYS A 508 -3.32 11.92 15.59
N ALA A 509 -3.43 10.72 15.02
CA ALA A 509 -4.46 10.41 14.02
C ALA A 509 -5.84 10.19 14.67
N GLN A 510 -5.91 9.79 15.95
CA GLN A 510 -7.18 9.71 16.69
C GLN A 510 -7.77 11.11 16.89
N THR A 511 -6.95 12.09 17.27
CA THR A 511 -7.36 13.51 17.35
C THR A 511 -7.89 14.02 16.01
N LEU A 512 -7.17 13.72 14.93
CA LEU A 512 -7.59 14.10 13.59
C LEU A 512 -8.90 13.42 13.18
N LEU A 513 -9.05 12.12 13.46
CA LEU A 513 -10.26 11.35 13.18
C LEU A 513 -11.46 11.92 13.92
N ALA A 514 -11.34 12.26 15.20
CA ALA A 514 -12.45 12.84 15.97
C ALA A 514 -12.96 14.16 15.36
N TRP A 515 -12.06 14.97 14.79
CA TRP A 515 -12.46 16.15 14.04
C TRP A 515 -13.08 15.81 12.69
N LYS A 516 -12.44 14.92 11.91
CA LYS A 516 -12.91 14.47 10.59
C LYS A 516 -14.28 13.81 10.61
N ALA A 517 -14.56 13.02 11.64
CA ALA A 517 -15.78 12.24 11.80
C ALA A 517 -17.04 13.13 11.86
N LYS A 518 -16.93 14.40 12.27
CA LYS A 518 -18.04 15.36 12.27
C LYS A 518 -18.69 15.51 10.89
N PHE A 519 -17.91 15.45 9.82
CA PHE A 519 -18.42 15.70 8.47
C PHE A 519 -19.31 14.57 7.92
N PRO A 520 -18.88 13.29 7.85
CA PRO A 520 -19.76 12.22 7.42
C PRO A 520 -20.93 12.00 8.40
N VAL A 521 -20.74 12.19 9.71
CA VAL A 521 -21.83 12.06 10.70
C VAL A 521 -22.88 13.14 10.48
N SER A 522 -22.49 14.40 10.34
CA SER A 522 -23.45 15.50 10.11
C SER A 522 -24.23 15.34 8.80
N ARG A 523 -23.64 14.74 7.75
CA ARG A 523 -24.36 14.41 6.51
C ARG A 523 -25.43 13.31 6.66
N MET A 524 -25.39 12.52 7.74
CA MET A 524 -26.39 11.48 8.01
C MET A 524 -27.46 11.94 9.00
N VAL A 525 -27.09 12.72 10.02
CA VAL A 525 -27.99 13.03 11.16
C VAL A 525 -27.94 14.48 11.61
N GLY A 526 -27.16 15.32 10.94
CA GLY A 526 -27.04 16.73 11.28
C GLY A 526 -28.34 17.50 11.01
N PRO A 527 -28.71 18.45 11.89
CA PRO A 527 -29.93 19.23 11.72
C PRO A 527 -29.98 19.95 10.36
N GLY A 528 -31.13 19.86 9.69
CA GLY A 528 -31.37 20.55 8.43
C GLY A 528 -30.71 19.92 7.19
N PHE A 529 -30.11 18.74 7.30
CA PHE A 529 -29.56 18.00 6.15
C PHE A 529 -30.36 16.72 5.90
N CYS A 530 -30.60 16.38 4.63
CA CYS A 530 -31.30 15.15 4.28
C CYS A 530 -30.34 14.01 3.95
N TRP A 531 -30.39 12.92 4.72
CA TRP A 531 -29.41 11.83 4.67
C TRP A 531 -29.30 11.13 3.31
N ILE A 532 -30.38 11.06 2.52
CA ILE A 532 -30.31 10.46 1.16
C ILE A 532 -29.44 11.27 0.18
N LEU A 533 -29.11 12.51 0.52
CA LEU A 533 -28.19 13.39 -0.22
C LEU A 533 -26.77 13.42 0.40
N GLY A 534 -26.50 12.62 1.44
CA GLY A 534 -25.22 12.62 2.15
C GLY A 534 -24.01 12.21 1.31
N SER A 535 -24.24 11.53 0.18
CA SER A 535 -23.25 11.08 -0.79
C SER A 535 -23.27 11.90 -2.10
N ILE A 536 -23.79 13.13 -2.06
CA ILE A 536 -23.81 14.04 -3.22
C ILE A 536 -22.39 14.26 -3.79
N TYR A 537 -22.28 14.45 -5.11
CA TYR A 537 -21.01 14.58 -5.80
C TYR A 537 -20.21 15.83 -5.36
N SER A 538 -20.91 16.95 -5.21
CA SER A 538 -20.37 18.23 -4.77
C SER A 538 -21.28 18.84 -3.71
N LEU A 539 -20.68 19.49 -2.72
CA LEU A 539 -21.37 20.16 -1.63
C LEU A 539 -20.80 21.58 -1.48
N HIS A 540 -21.64 22.59 -1.64
CA HIS A 540 -21.30 23.98 -1.34
C HIS A 540 -20.93 24.14 0.13
N VAL A 541 -19.85 24.87 0.38
CA VAL A 541 -19.37 25.24 1.72
C VAL A 541 -19.40 26.75 1.93
N ARG A 542 -19.76 27.53 0.92
CA ARG A 542 -19.91 29.00 0.95
C ARG A 542 -20.72 29.51 -0.24
N ASP A 543 -21.32 30.69 -0.09
CA ASP A 543 -22.16 31.30 -1.14
C ASP A 543 -21.35 31.88 -2.32
N THR A 544 -20.16 32.41 -2.03
CA THR A 544 -19.28 33.07 -2.99
C THR A 544 -17.82 32.63 -2.79
N THR A 545 -16.96 32.85 -3.78
CA THR A 545 -15.55 32.41 -3.74
C THR A 545 -14.68 33.11 -2.69
N SER A 546 -15.16 34.22 -2.12
CA SER A 546 -14.52 34.94 -1.01
C SER A 546 -15.39 35.01 0.24
N GLY A 547 -16.57 34.38 0.21
CA GLY A 547 -17.52 34.37 1.32
C GLY A 547 -17.07 33.47 2.47
N PRO A 548 -17.66 33.66 3.67
CA PRO A 548 -17.39 32.82 4.82
C PRO A 548 -17.87 31.38 4.58
N ILE A 549 -17.23 30.45 5.29
CA ILE A 549 -17.61 29.04 5.25
C ILE A 549 -18.85 28.82 6.11
N TYR A 550 -19.73 27.91 5.68
CA TYR A 550 -20.93 27.55 6.43
C TYR A 550 -20.56 26.90 7.76
N THR A 551 -21.25 27.34 8.82
CA THR A 551 -21.04 26.83 10.18
C THR A 551 -21.97 25.66 10.52
N SER A 552 -22.88 25.28 9.60
CA SER A 552 -23.81 24.17 9.79
C SER A 552 -24.04 23.39 8.50
N ILE A 553 -24.27 22.08 8.64
CA ILE A 553 -24.50 21.20 7.50
C ILE A 553 -25.84 21.52 6.80
N GLY A 554 -26.82 22.06 7.52
CA GLY A 554 -28.08 22.53 6.96
C GLY A 554 -27.93 23.73 6.00
N GLN A 555 -26.99 24.64 6.26
CA GLN A 555 -26.67 25.71 5.28
C GLN A 555 -26.08 25.11 4.00
N ALA A 556 -25.13 24.18 4.15
CA ALA A 556 -24.54 23.47 3.01
C ALA A 556 -25.62 22.71 2.20
N TYR A 557 -26.60 22.08 2.88
CA TYR A 557 -27.74 21.43 2.24
C TYR A 557 -28.54 22.40 1.37
N GLN A 558 -28.98 23.53 1.94
CA GLN A 558 -29.80 24.53 1.26
C GLN A 558 -29.06 25.16 0.07
N ALA A 559 -27.77 25.44 0.23
CA ALA A 559 -26.97 26.04 -0.82
C ALA A 559 -26.67 25.09 -1.98
N SER A 560 -26.58 23.79 -1.72
CA SER A 560 -26.20 22.78 -2.71
C SER A 560 -27.38 22.21 -3.50
N ASN A 561 -28.61 22.57 -3.13
CA ASN A 561 -29.82 21.95 -3.66
C ASN A 561 -30.86 23.02 -4.03
N PRO A 562 -31.68 22.80 -5.07
CA PRO A 562 -32.71 23.75 -5.44
C PRO A 562 -33.81 23.85 -4.36
N PRO A 563 -34.42 25.02 -4.13
CA PRO A 563 -35.47 25.20 -3.12
C PRO A 563 -36.66 24.25 -3.28
N ALA A 564 -36.99 23.87 -4.52
CA ALA A 564 -38.05 22.90 -4.81
C ALA A 564 -37.77 21.51 -4.23
N LEU A 565 -36.50 21.10 -4.14
CA LEU A 565 -36.08 19.86 -3.52
C LEU A 565 -36.05 19.99 -2.00
N THR A 566 -35.47 21.08 -1.47
CA THR A 566 -35.29 21.26 -0.02
C THR A 566 -36.59 21.58 0.74
N ALA A 567 -37.66 21.95 0.03
CA ALA A 567 -39.00 22.09 0.57
C ALA A 567 -39.73 20.75 0.81
N LEU A 568 -39.25 19.65 0.21
CA LEU A 568 -39.83 18.32 0.41
C LEU A 568 -39.37 17.70 1.74
N SER A 569 -40.23 16.90 2.36
CA SER A 569 -39.86 16.12 3.55
C SER A 569 -38.69 15.19 3.24
N CYS A 570 -37.67 15.17 4.10
CA CYS A 570 -36.48 14.36 3.86
C CYS A 570 -36.82 12.87 3.69
N ALA A 571 -36.27 12.25 2.64
CA ALA A 571 -36.45 10.84 2.30
C ALA A 571 -37.93 10.42 2.10
N SER A 572 -38.83 11.36 1.82
CA SER A 572 -40.21 11.05 1.47
C SER A 572 -40.32 10.42 0.07
N ALA A 573 -41.48 9.84 -0.23
CA ALA A 573 -41.75 9.29 -1.55
C ALA A 573 -41.67 10.36 -2.65
N GLU A 574 -42.12 11.59 -2.35
CA GLU A 574 -42.06 12.74 -3.25
C GLU A 574 -40.61 13.16 -3.53
N MET A 575 -39.76 13.20 -2.50
CA MET A 575 -38.34 13.52 -2.67
C MET A 575 -37.61 12.44 -3.47
N ALA A 576 -37.88 11.15 -3.19
CA ALA A 576 -37.32 10.04 -3.95
C ALA A 576 -37.74 10.11 -5.43
N ALA A 577 -39.02 10.37 -5.70
CA ALA A 577 -39.53 10.55 -7.06
C ALA A 577 -38.88 11.75 -7.77
N ASN A 578 -38.70 12.88 -7.08
CA ASN A 578 -38.04 14.07 -7.62
C ASN A 578 -36.59 13.79 -8.04
N LEU A 579 -35.87 12.96 -7.27
CA LEU A 579 -34.48 12.58 -7.52
C LEU A 579 -34.32 11.36 -8.45
N GLY A 580 -35.41 10.72 -8.87
CA GLY A 580 -35.37 9.48 -9.65
C GLY A 580 -34.81 8.28 -8.87
N LEU A 581 -35.00 8.26 -7.56
CA LEU A 581 -34.50 7.23 -6.64
C LEU A 581 -35.62 6.33 -6.13
N LYS A 582 -35.27 5.16 -5.60
CA LYS A 582 -36.18 4.36 -4.78
C LYS A 582 -36.35 4.97 -3.39
N LEU A 583 -37.47 4.69 -2.71
CA LEU A 583 -37.68 5.12 -1.33
C LEU A 583 -36.56 4.57 -0.42
N GLY A 584 -35.83 5.46 0.26
CA GLY A 584 -34.69 5.11 1.12
C GLY A 584 -33.38 4.81 0.38
N GLU A 585 -33.28 5.14 -0.91
CA GLU A 585 -32.04 5.09 -1.67
C GLU A 585 -31.26 6.41 -1.55
N MET A 586 -29.92 6.33 -1.49
CA MET A 586 -29.06 7.51 -1.49
C MET A 586 -28.65 7.90 -2.92
N VAL A 587 -28.38 9.18 -3.16
CA VAL A 587 -27.78 9.65 -4.42
C VAL A 587 -26.37 9.07 -4.64
N GLY A 588 -25.89 9.10 -5.88
CA GLY A 588 -24.50 8.74 -6.18
C GLY A 588 -24.24 7.24 -6.33
N TYR A 589 -25.14 6.54 -7.03
CA TYR A 589 -24.98 5.13 -7.40
C TYR A 589 -25.00 4.17 -6.19
N SER A 590 -26.05 4.20 -5.37
CA SER A 590 -26.13 3.45 -4.09
C SER A 590 -26.00 1.93 -4.20
N SER A 591 -26.29 1.34 -5.37
CA SER A 591 -26.13 -0.11 -5.63
C SER A 591 -24.72 -0.49 -6.12
N ASP A 592 -23.86 0.48 -6.44
CA ASP A 592 -22.53 0.22 -7.00
C ASP A 592 -21.49 0.10 -5.88
N ASN A 593 -20.65 -0.94 -5.96
CA ASN A 593 -19.57 -1.17 -5.00
C ASN A 593 -18.44 -0.13 -5.07
N ALA A 594 -18.43 0.75 -6.09
CA ALA A 594 -17.57 1.93 -6.21
C ALA A 594 -18.36 3.25 -6.26
N GLY A 595 -19.66 3.23 -5.96
CA GLY A 595 -20.51 4.41 -5.84
C GLY A 595 -20.17 5.28 -4.62
N PHE A 596 -20.69 6.50 -4.58
CA PHE A 596 -20.37 7.45 -3.49
C PHE A 596 -20.85 6.98 -2.11
N PRO A 597 -22.01 6.31 -1.94
CA PRO A 597 -22.34 5.66 -0.67
C PRO A 597 -21.31 4.60 -0.26
N SER A 598 -20.77 3.82 -1.20
CA SER A 598 -19.69 2.87 -0.91
C SER A 598 -18.43 3.59 -0.44
N ASN A 599 -18.03 4.68 -1.09
CA ASN A 599 -16.87 5.48 -0.67
C ASN A 599 -17.03 6.08 0.73
N MET A 600 -18.26 6.45 1.10
CA MET A 600 -18.62 7.00 2.41
C MET A 600 -18.60 5.94 3.52
N GLN A 601 -18.82 4.67 3.21
CA GLN A 601 -18.96 3.60 4.20
C GLN A 601 -17.75 3.48 5.15
N PRO A 602 -16.49 3.43 4.67
CA PRO A 602 -15.33 3.41 5.56
C PRO A 602 -15.26 4.64 6.47
N ALA A 603 -15.55 5.83 5.96
CA ALA A 603 -15.53 7.06 6.76
C ALA A 603 -16.52 6.99 7.93
N LEU A 604 -17.74 6.51 7.68
CA LEU A 604 -18.76 6.33 8.71
C LEU A 604 -18.42 5.19 9.68
N ALA A 605 -17.83 4.09 9.19
CA ALA A 605 -17.38 2.98 10.02
C ALA A 605 -16.34 3.46 11.06
N TYR A 606 -15.31 4.15 10.60
CA TYR A 606 -14.30 4.76 11.48
C TYR A 606 -14.88 5.86 12.38
N SER A 607 -15.87 6.60 11.91
CA SER A 607 -16.55 7.62 12.72
C SER A 607 -17.31 6.99 13.89
N ALA A 608 -17.96 5.84 13.70
CA ALA A 608 -18.67 5.13 14.76
C ALA A 608 -17.75 4.74 15.93
N ASP A 609 -16.49 4.41 15.61
CA ASP A 609 -15.47 4.04 16.59
C ASP A 609 -14.71 5.25 17.18
N SER A 610 -14.94 6.46 16.68
CA SER A 610 -14.20 7.68 17.06
C SER A 610 -14.63 8.30 18.39
N GLY A 611 -15.75 7.87 18.95
CA GLY A 611 -16.29 8.39 20.21
C GLY A 611 -17.04 9.73 20.11
N ILE A 612 -17.26 10.28 18.90
CA ILE A 612 -18.04 11.51 18.74
C ILE A 612 -19.55 11.25 18.91
N ALA A 613 -20.28 12.29 19.34
CA ALA A 613 -21.73 12.24 19.47
C ALA A 613 -22.41 11.87 18.14
N ASP A 614 -23.53 11.15 18.24
CA ASP A 614 -24.37 10.72 17.11
C ASP A 614 -23.70 9.82 16.05
N ALA A 615 -22.42 9.43 16.19
CA ALA A 615 -21.75 8.59 15.19
C ALA A 615 -22.41 7.21 15.01
N ALA A 616 -22.77 6.54 16.12
CA ALA A 616 -23.51 5.28 16.08
C ALA A 616 -24.91 5.43 15.44
N LYS A 617 -25.55 6.58 15.65
CA LYS A 617 -26.84 6.92 15.03
C LYS A 617 -26.67 7.14 13.52
N ALA A 618 -25.63 7.86 13.10
CA ALA A 618 -25.29 8.05 11.69
C ALA A 618 -25.01 6.73 10.98
N TRP A 619 -24.26 5.83 11.62
CA TRP A 619 -24.04 4.48 11.10
C TRP A 619 -25.35 3.70 10.95
N THR A 620 -26.22 3.75 11.96
CA THR A 620 -27.55 3.10 11.91
C THR A 620 -28.41 3.64 10.75
N VAL A 621 -28.46 4.97 10.56
CA VAL A 621 -29.18 5.60 9.43
C VAL A 621 -28.60 5.13 8.10
N PHE A 622 -27.29 5.20 7.95
CA PHE A 622 -26.60 4.79 6.74
C PHE A 622 -26.89 3.33 6.41
N MET A 623 -26.72 2.42 7.37
CA MET A 623 -27.01 0.99 7.17
C MET A 623 -28.50 0.68 7.07
N GLY A 624 -29.39 1.61 7.41
CA GLY A 624 -30.83 1.49 7.22
C GLY A 624 -31.31 1.75 5.78
N ARG A 625 -30.43 2.25 4.89
CA ARG A 625 -30.78 2.52 3.48
C ARG A 625 -31.31 1.28 2.74
N SER A 626 -32.30 1.46 1.87
CA SER A 626 -32.99 0.36 1.19
C SER A 626 -32.19 -0.23 0.03
N VAL A 627 -31.30 0.57 -0.58
CA VAL A 627 -30.45 0.17 -1.71
C VAL A 627 -28.99 0.18 -1.28
N LYS A 628 -28.34 -0.99 -1.35
CA LYS A 628 -26.95 -1.19 -0.93
C LYS A 628 -26.16 -1.89 -2.04
N PRO A 629 -24.83 -1.69 -2.10
CA PRO A 629 -23.98 -2.43 -3.01
C PRO A 629 -23.91 -3.92 -2.66
N ASN A 630 -23.64 -4.74 -3.66
CA ASN A 630 -23.27 -6.13 -3.44
C ASN A 630 -21.76 -6.26 -3.30
N TYR A 631 -21.28 -6.47 -2.06
CA TYR A 631 -19.85 -6.61 -1.78
C TYR A 631 -19.28 -8.02 -2.05
N TYR A 632 -20.09 -8.98 -2.50
CA TYR A 632 -19.60 -10.33 -2.85
C TYR A 632 -18.69 -10.34 -4.10
N SER A 633 -18.66 -9.25 -4.86
CA SER A 633 -17.88 -9.09 -6.10
C SER A 633 -16.89 -7.93 -6.09
N GLY A 634 -16.88 -7.11 -5.04
CA GLY A 634 -15.97 -5.97 -4.88
C GLY A 634 -16.02 -5.41 -3.47
N PRO A 635 -15.27 -5.98 -2.51
CA PRO A 635 -15.39 -5.65 -1.10
C PRO A 635 -14.50 -4.48 -0.65
N GLN A 636 -13.88 -3.70 -1.56
CA GLN A 636 -12.84 -2.71 -1.21
C GLN A 636 -13.29 -1.65 -0.19
N PHE A 637 -14.59 -1.35 -0.15
CA PHE A 637 -15.20 -0.41 0.81
C PHE A 637 -16.13 -1.07 1.84
N ALA A 638 -16.16 -2.40 1.90
CA ALA A 638 -16.99 -3.16 2.83
C ALA A 638 -16.40 -3.14 4.25
N ILE A 639 -16.14 -1.96 4.80
CA ILE A 639 -15.59 -1.74 6.15
C ILE A 639 -16.74 -1.42 7.09
N VAL A 640 -16.69 -1.96 8.31
CA VAL A 640 -17.71 -1.81 9.34
C VAL A 640 -17.09 -1.40 10.68
N PRO A 641 -17.83 -0.74 11.59
CA PRO A 641 -17.36 -0.42 12.94
C PRO A 641 -16.85 -1.66 13.70
N ARG A 642 -15.96 -1.47 14.66
CA ARG A 642 -15.33 -2.55 15.43
C ARG A 642 -16.12 -3.07 16.61
#